data_AF-A0AAW1QU52-F1
#
_entry.id   AF-A0AAW1QU52-F1
#
_cell.length_a   1.000
_cell.length_b   1.000
_cell.length_c   1.000
_cell.angle_alpha   90.00
_cell.angle_beta   90.00
_cell.angle_gamma   90.00
#
_symmetry.space_group_name_H-M   'P 1'
#
loop_
_entity.id
_entity.type
_entity.pdbx_description
1 polymer ?
#
loop_
_entity_poly.entity_id
_entity_poly.type
_entity_poly.pdbx_seq_one_letter_code
_entity_poly.pdbx_strand_id
1 'polypeptide(L)'
;MAEVDGKDFATSLGINFLICIFVFMLFGFLRKASFAQKFYAPKRHTKGEKRPKRLPVKFWAWIRPVYSYTQQDIVELAGIDAAMFMRILSFGAELFFTLSLYCCIVILPVNLAGGGIGALDASNSLKSSNFTYWQSPPSPPAPPSPRTFVDSPPLRQDSQDVTVHKAPDFYQDTPPAPPGLVWWHYKSDTPPLPDPAQYFEGTPLASAQNWSEWGWAYDQDFQTTAYSYTTLDKTTWINIQKKDRRTWIHVLSTWVITFIVLRLLWRFNKEAIHLRVQHHITAEKGREAHTVFVQDIPGIPSGTFVNRIETRALKFLPGFVRKRLKTTVSASLNIAAQGYSGTVGVIGRGIIPEMGSRADIVVAEPAAPAEAPEQHFYDAHATTLPVCGVRETEAKFLDGPEEDIPREEVIVVCPRTSKPEESLVEMDAWTRPAALLASGYNMEQIVKAEFEDIFPGEVATVSAVRETGALDRLVSEYRGRMQSLTDLLEHYTRQRRRHTRKIVRRKVTVVGWQFGGWGLETYGPNPKAVDAIDFYTARLQQLWLMITEQQQVALTQFAPAAFVTFHTRRAQAMAANVHMHHDSRRYWRTCNAPQPRDVIWPNLGLRAWERNVRSILIWAIFIVLTIFYIVPISAIQVYIQVNRLSRVAALKWLVTWPVLSGFFVAFLPTLVLRLFLWPVPYLLSIMSRFQGLVSQSKVDTAVIRKYFIFQVVTVFIATVISGSLADELEELIHNPSQIITVLANGAPSQAVFFMSYLLLLALTVKPISLLRIPALVVFRLRTAVAYNERSRARLWQNQHMDYGNEVPDHTIAILLGLEFCIMEPLITVVALLYFLATLIVYKYQMLYVFAPKYQNGGKMWRQVAEQVLAALFLFQLTMAGLMGSKGVLAQTILIVPLLFITVGAWLISHSVLTQPARVISLRAATDLDRHDQAETPTRAAHAEASQKMYTSPSFKLDRSAMDALLMEAVAMSNFLESHGSVMESGRDDLILPVARTSSGTTDLQSGSETSLLSAKQGPQPKVQDLASFQTVEINIGTQRLRQRWSIDNRDSLQEPMPAKGYSRPRATPFCICELQQKGGRINRARTVDGGCSGQV
;
A
#
# COMPACT_ATOMS: atom_id res chain seq x y z
N MET A 1 -15.99 36.61 -6.08
CA MET A 1 -16.09 35.53 -5.06
C MET A 1 -15.71 36.07 -3.69
N ALA A 2 -15.85 35.28 -2.61
CA ALA A 2 -15.15 35.53 -1.35
C ALA A 2 -14.05 34.48 -1.20
N GLU A 3 -12.84 34.84 -1.62
CA GLU A 3 -11.63 34.08 -1.29
C GLU A 3 -11.32 34.19 0.20
N VAL A 4 -10.50 33.26 0.70
CA VAL A 4 -10.14 33.18 2.12
C VAL A 4 -9.26 34.39 2.48
N ASP A 5 -9.79 35.37 3.22
CA ASP A 5 -8.97 36.54 3.60
C ASP A 5 -7.77 36.10 4.45
N GLY A 6 -6.69 36.88 4.41
CA GLY A 6 -5.51 36.65 5.24
C GLY A 6 -5.84 36.52 6.73
N LYS A 7 -6.95 37.13 7.19
CA LYS A 7 -7.52 36.96 8.55
C LYS A 7 -8.15 35.58 8.78
N ASP A 8 -8.87 35.04 7.80
CA ASP A 8 -9.48 33.69 7.88
C ASP A 8 -8.39 32.60 7.80
N PHE A 9 -7.35 32.82 7.00
CA PHE A 9 -6.16 31.97 7.00
C PHE A 9 -5.39 32.06 8.33
N ALA A 10 -5.17 33.27 8.87
CA ALA A 10 -4.45 33.47 10.13
C ALA A 10 -5.20 32.89 11.35
N THR A 11 -6.53 32.98 11.39
CA THR A 11 -7.35 32.33 12.43
C THR A 11 -7.34 30.81 12.29
N SER A 12 -7.41 30.26 11.07
CA SER A 12 -7.21 28.82 10.81
C SER A 12 -5.83 28.33 11.24
N LEU A 13 -4.76 29.11 11.00
CA LEU A 13 -3.41 28.86 11.50
C LEU A 13 -3.37 28.85 13.04
N GLY A 14 -3.99 29.83 13.69
CA GLY A 14 -4.10 29.90 15.16
C GLY A 14 -4.81 28.68 15.75
N ILE A 15 -5.97 28.30 15.19
CA ILE A 15 -6.75 27.12 15.59
C ILE A 15 -5.90 25.84 15.45
N ASN A 16 -5.26 25.65 14.30
CA ASN A 16 -4.36 24.52 14.03
C ASN A 16 -3.18 24.46 15.02
N PHE A 17 -2.57 25.60 15.33
CA PHE A 17 -1.44 25.70 16.26
C PHE A 17 -1.85 25.41 17.72
N LEU A 18 -3.02 25.89 18.15
CA LEU A 18 -3.58 25.59 19.48
C LEU A 18 -3.91 24.10 19.62
N ILE A 19 -4.52 23.47 18.59
CA ILE A 19 -4.76 22.03 18.54
C ILE A 19 -3.44 21.26 18.60
N CYS A 20 -2.42 21.67 17.84
CA CYS A 20 -1.09 21.07 17.85
C CYS A 20 -0.48 21.08 19.27
N ILE A 21 -0.47 22.23 19.95
CA ILE A 21 0.03 22.36 21.33
C ILE A 21 -0.75 21.48 22.30
N PHE A 22 -2.09 21.52 22.26
CA PHE A 22 -2.95 20.68 23.10
C PHE A 22 -2.65 19.18 22.92
N VAL A 23 -2.54 18.74 21.67
CA VAL A 23 -2.26 17.35 21.30
C VAL A 23 -0.87 16.91 21.76
N PHE A 24 0.16 17.75 21.61
CA PHE A 24 1.51 17.43 22.12
C PHE A 24 1.57 17.41 23.66
N MET A 25 0.83 18.28 24.36
CA MET A 25 0.70 18.22 25.82
C MET A 25 -0.01 16.95 26.27
N LEU A 26 -1.13 16.60 25.62
CA LEU A 26 -1.89 15.37 25.89
C LEU A 26 -1.06 14.12 25.62
N PHE A 27 -0.31 14.06 24.51
CA PHE A 27 0.66 12.99 24.26
C PHE A 27 1.75 12.94 25.34
N GLY A 28 2.29 14.11 25.70
CA GLY A 28 3.28 14.26 26.75
C GLY A 28 2.82 13.75 28.11
N PHE A 29 1.52 13.86 28.43
CA PHE A 29 0.89 13.25 29.60
C PHE A 29 0.69 11.73 29.41
N LEU A 30 0.00 11.32 28.35
CA LEU A 30 -0.37 9.93 28.08
C LEU A 30 0.84 8.99 27.93
N ARG A 31 1.96 9.44 27.37
CA ARG A 31 3.20 8.64 27.27
C ARG A 31 3.85 8.33 28.62
N LYS A 32 3.56 9.14 29.65
CA LYS A 32 4.05 8.94 31.03
C LYS A 32 3.07 8.15 31.90
N ALA A 33 1.77 8.21 31.58
CA ALA A 33 0.74 7.54 32.34
C ALA A 33 1.01 6.02 32.41
N SER A 34 1.03 5.47 33.63
CA SER A 34 1.41 4.08 33.91
C SER A 34 0.57 3.05 33.13
N PHE A 35 -0.69 3.37 32.85
CA PHE A 35 -1.60 2.53 32.06
C PHE A 35 -1.29 2.49 30.56
N ALA A 36 -0.55 3.48 30.01
CA ALA A 36 -0.31 3.63 28.57
C ALA A 36 1.18 3.61 28.18
N GLN A 37 2.11 3.70 29.14
CA GLN A 37 3.56 3.63 28.88
C GLN A 37 3.96 2.43 28.01
N LYS A 38 3.41 1.24 28.29
CA LYS A 38 3.67 0.01 27.49
C LYS A 38 3.10 0.07 26.06
N PHE A 39 2.04 0.85 25.82
CA PHE A 39 1.43 1.06 24.50
C PHE A 39 2.22 2.06 23.64
N TYR A 40 2.79 3.10 24.26
CA TYR A 40 3.58 4.14 23.59
C TYR A 40 5.07 3.83 23.43
N ALA A 41 5.60 2.79 24.09
CA ALA A 41 6.99 2.34 23.89
C ALA A 41 7.15 0.80 23.92
N PRO A 42 6.32 0.03 23.19
CA PRO A 42 6.27 -1.44 23.25
C PRO A 42 7.63 -2.11 23.03
N LYS A 43 8.45 -1.64 22.07
CA LYS A 43 9.80 -2.17 21.79
C LYS A 43 10.77 -2.14 22.96
N ARG A 44 10.50 -1.34 24.01
CA ARG A 44 11.29 -1.33 25.25
C ARG A 44 10.88 -2.41 26.25
N HIS A 45 9.71 -3.01 26.07
CA HIS A 45 9.10 -3.99 26.96
C HIS A 45 8.97 -5.39 26.34
N THR A 46 9.08 -5.53 25.01
CA THR A 46 9.26 -6.84 24.37
C THR A 46 10.54 -7.54 24.87
N LYS A 47 10.52 -8.88 24.90
CA LYS A 47 11.71 -9.71 25.12
C LYS A 47 12.27 -10.15 23.77
N GLY A 48 13.59 -10.21 23.62
CA GLY A 48 14.27 -10.60 22.37
C GLY A 48 14.51 -9.47 21.36
N GLU A 49 13.69 -8.41 21.36
CA GLU A 49 13.92 -7.24 20.49
C GLU A 49 15.07 -6.35 21.00
N LYS A 50 15.86 -5.78 20.07
CA LYS A 50 16.85 -4.73 20.36
C LYS A 50 16.14 -3.48 20.88
N ARG A 51 16.53 -3.00 22.07
CA ARG A 51 15.79 -1.96 22.81
C ARG A 51 16.28 -0.55 22.44
N PRO A 52 15.38 0.38 22.06
CA PRO A 52 15.76 1.77 21.82
C PRO A 52 16.17 2.52 23.11
N LYS A 53 17.00 3.55 22.95
CA LYS A 53 17.53 4.48 23.98
C LYS A 53 16.40 4.98 24.90
N ARG A 54 16.69 5.15 26.20
CA ARG A 54 15.67 5.54 27.20
C ARG A 54 15.10 6.94 26.92
N LEU A 55 13.78 7.09 26.96
CA LEU A 55 13.11 8.38 26.81
C LEU A 55 13.05 9.15 28.14
N PRO A 56 13.31 10.46 28.16
CA PRO A 56 13.27 11.28 29.38
C PRO A 56 11.85 11.66 29.83
N VAL A 57 11.75 12.01 31.13
CA VAL A 57 10.49 12.30 31.85
C VAL A 57 9.99 13.74 31.63
N LYS A 58 10.89 14.71 31.37
CA LYS A 58 10.53 16.09 31.01
C LYS A 58 9.66 16.10 29.73
N PHE A 59 8.62 16.95 29.69
CA PHE A 59 7.53 16.86 28.69
C PHE A 59 8.00 16.78 27.23
N TRP A 60 8.81 17.75 26.78
CA TRP A 60 9.29 17.88 25.40
C TRP A 60 10.62 17.17 25.11
N ALA A 61 11.36 16.79 26.15
CA ALA A 61 12.76 16.33 26.03
C ALA A 61 12.95 15.01 25.26
N TRP A 62 11.88 14.32 24.86
CA TRP A 62 11.95 13.11 24.04
C TRP A 62 12.35 13.38 22.57
N ILE A 63 12.15 14.60 22.09
CA ILE A 63 12.43 14.97 20.70
C ILE A 63 13.94 14.88 20.39
N ARG A 64 14.82 15.38 21.28
CA ARG A 64 16.28 15.34 21.07
C ARG A 64 16.84 13.90 20.97
N PRO A 65 16.49 12.95 21.87
CA PRO A 65 16.82 11.54 21.69
C PRO A 65 16.25 10.90 20.42
N VAL A 66 15.01 11.22 20.01
CA VAL A 66 14.44 10.71 18.75
C VAL A 66 15.20 11.24 17.54
N TYR A 67 15.56 12.52 17.53
CA TYR A 67 16.31 13.12 16.44
C TYR A 67 17.72 12.53 16.33
N SER A 68 18.39 12.22 17.45
CA SER A 68 19.79 11.76 17.49
C SER A 68 20.07 10.33 16.98
N TYR A 69 19.06 9.58 16.55
CA TYR A 69 19.27 8.27 15.90
C TYR A 69 19.78 8.45 14.47
N THR A 70 20.84 7.72 14.11
CA THR A 70 21.37 7.69 12.74
C THR A 70 20.45 6.88 11.81
N GLN A 71 20.72 6.93 10.51
CA GLN A 71 19.98 6.09 9.56
C GLN A 71 20.28 4.59 9.71
N GLN A 72 21.45 4.23 10.26
CA GLN A 72 21.84 2.84 10.54
C GLN A 72 21.06 2.31 11.76
N ASP A 73 20.94 3.11 12.83
CA ASP A 73 20.14 2.74 14.02
C ASP A 73 18.68 2.41 13.63
N ILE A 74 18.12 3.11 12.62
CA ILE A 74 16.74 2.88 12.14
C ILE A 74 16.65 1.55 11.37
N VAL A 75 17.64 1.21 10.54
CA VAL A 75 17.69 -0.09 9.86
C VAL A 75 17.79 -1.23 10.88
N GLU A 76 18.58 -1.07 11.94
CA GLU A 76 18.74 -2.06 13.01
C GLU A 76 17.49 -2.21 13.89
N LEU A 77 16.84 -1.11 14.29
CA LEU A 77 15.72 -1.11 15.24
C LEU A 77 14.33 -1.24 14.58
N ALA A 78 14.21 -0.97 13.27
CA ALA A 78 12.93 -0.97 12.55
C ALA A 78 12.98 -1.60 11.14
N GLY A 79 14.16 -1.96 10.62
CA GLY A 79 14.33 -2.56 9.30
C GLY A 79 14.46 -1.56 8.15
N ILE A 80 14.96 -2.05 7.01
CA ILE A 80 15.16 -1.23 5.80
C ILE A 80 13.89 -0.52 5.33
N ASP A 81 12.72 -1.17 5.39
CA ASP A 81 11.48 -0.58 4.88
C ASP A 81 11.08 0.66 5.70
N ALA A 82 11.30 0.64 7.02
CA ALA A 82 11.12 1.81 7.88
C ALA A 82 12.15 2.91 7.59
N ALA A 83 13.42 2.54 7.34
CA ALA A 83 14.45 3.51 6.94
C ALA A 83 14.13 4.17 5.59
N MET A 84 13.57 3.42 4.62
CA MET A 84 13.16 3.94 3.31
C MET A 84 11.92 4.84 3.41
N PHE A 85 10.99 4.51 4.30
CA PHE A 85 9.89 5.43 4.65
C PHE A 85 10.42 6.73 5.26
N MET A 86 11.37 6.65 6.20
CA MET A 86 12.02 7.86 6.74
C MET A 86 12.76 8.66 5.66
N ARG A 87 13.32 8.02 4.63
CA ARG A 87 13.94 8.70 3.48
C ARG A 87 12.92 9.41 2.56
N ILE A 88 11.71 8.88 2.39
CA ILE A 88 10.61 9.59 1.70
C ILE A 88 10.31 10.91 2.43
N LEU A 89 10.25 10.87 3.76
CA LEU A 89 10.02 12.06 4.58
C LEU A 89 11.21 13.04 4.55
N SER A 90 12.44 12.54 4.57
CA SER A 90 13.65 13.38 4.46
C SER A 90 13.79 14.01 3.07
N PHE A 91 13.41 13.31 2.00
CA PHE A 91 13.35 13.87 0.65
C PHE A 91 12.37 15.04 0.58
N GLY A 92 11.14 14.87 1.11
CA GLY A 92 10.15 15.96 1.15
C GLY A 92 10.66 17.17 1.95
N ALA A 93 11.31 16.96 3.09
CA ALA A 93 11.88 18.04 3.89
C ALA A 93 13.04 18.76 3.16
N GLU A 94 13.98 18.03 2.56
CA GLU A 94 15.12 18.63 1.83
C GLU A 94 14.63 19.38 0.58
N LEU A 95 13.68 18.80 -0.16
CA LEU A 95 13.01 19.42 -1.30
C LEU A 95 12.36 20.74 -0.90
N PHE A 96 11.39 20.73 0.02
CA PHE A 96 10.68 21.97 0.37
C PHE A 96 11.54 22.98 1.11
N PHE A 97 12.61 22.58 1.79
CA PHE A 97 13.61 23.53 2.27
C PHE A 97 14.28 24.29 1.13
N THR A 98 14.75 23.59 0.08
CA THR A 98 15.34 24.26 -1.09
C THR A 98 14.34 25.09 -1.89
N LEU A 99 13.10 24.62 -2.03
CA LEU A 99 12.06 25.36 -2.75
C LEU A 99 11.55 26.58 -1.97
N SER A 100 11.39 26.52 -0.65
CA SER A 100 11.03 27.71 0.13
C SER A 100 12.08 28.79 0.08
N LEU A 101 13.37 28.44 0.18
CA LEU A 101 14.44 29.42 0.01
C LEU A 101 14.38 30.07 -1.39
N TYR A 102 14.19 29.29 -2.45
CA TYR A 102 14.08 29.84 -3.80
C TYR A 102 12.82 30.69 -4.00
N CYS A 103 11.63 30.15 -3.71
CA CYS A 103 10.36 30.80 -3.99
C CYS A 103 10.11 32.04 -3.11
N CYS A 104 10.51 32.03 -1.83
CA CYS A 104 10.35 33.21 -0.97
C CYS A 104 11.37 34.33 -1.28
N ILE A 105 12.55 34.02 -1.82
CA ILE A 105 13.56 35.02 -2.19
C ILE A 105 13.31 35.56 -3.62
N VAL A 106 12.91 34.71 -4.58
CA VAL A 106 12.84 35.06 -6.00
C VAL A 106 11.40 35.31 -6.47
N ILE A 107 10.45 34.43 -6.18
CA ILE A 107 9.08 34.54 -6.72
C ILE A 107 8.20 35.49 -5.91
N LEU A 108 8.22 35.39 -4.58
CA LEU A 108 7.34 36.16 -3.70
C LEU A 108 7.46 37.68 -3.90
N PRO A 109 8.66 38.29 -4.04
CA PRO A 109 8.77 39.73 -4.33
C PRO A 109 8.23 40.10 -5.72
N VAL A 110 8.31 39.20 -6.70
CA VAL A 110 7.85 39.41 -8.07
C VAL A 110 6.31 39.36 -8.15
N ASN A 111 5.68 38.40 -7.46
CA ASN A 111 4.22 38.36 -7.30
C ASN A 111 3.71 39.60 -6.58
N LEU A 112 4.33 39.99 -5.45
CA LEU A 112 3.95 41.18 -4.68
C LEU A 112 4.04 42.47 -5.52
N ALA A 113 5.08 42.59 -6.35
CA ALA A 113 5.24 43.73 -7.26
C ALA A 113 4.23 43.76 -8.42
N GLY A 114 3.51 42.66 -8.70
CA GLY A 114 2.68 42.47 -9.89
C GLY A 114 1.69 43.61 -10.17
N GLY A 115 0.96 44.05 -9.13
CA GLY A 115 0.05 45.19 -9.17
C GLY A 115 -1.27 44.97 -9.94
N GLY A 116 -1.49 43.79 -10.51
CA GLY A 116 -2.71 43.44 -11.23
C GLY A 116 -3.95 43.46 -10.36
N ILE A 117 -3.87 43.03 -9.10
CA ILE A 117 -5.00 43.10 -8.17
C ILE A 117 -5.32 44.56 -7.82
N GLY A 118 -4.31 45.40 -7.60
CA GLY A 118 -4.54 46.84 -7.36
C GLY A 118 -5.21 47.55 -8.53
N ALA A 119 -4.90 47.15 -9.77
CA ALA A 119 -5.59 47.64 -10.96
C ALA A 119 -7.04 47.12 -11.07
N LEU A 120 -7.30 45.88 -10.64
CA LEU A 120 -8.66 45.31 -10.59
C LEU A 120 -9.50 45.97 -9.48
N ASP A 121 -8.96 46.11 -8.27
CA ASP A 121 -9.53 46.88 -7.15
C ASP A 121 -9.91 48.30 -7.61
N ALA A 122 -8.98 49.00 -8.26
CA ALA A 122 -9.22 50.32 -8.83
C ALA A 122 -10.34 50.30 -9.88
N SER A 123 -10.33 49.34 -10.82
CA SER A 123 -11.38 49.23 -11.85
C SER A 123 -12.77 48.92 -11.26
N ASN A 124 -12.84 48.14 -10.17
CA ASN A 124 -14.08 47.85 -9.46
C ASN A 124 -14.58 49.10 -8.72
N SER A 125 -13.67 49.85 -8.06
CA SER A 125 -14.03 51.13 -7.42
C SER A 125 -14.48 52.20 -8.42
N LEU A 126 -13.90 52.23 -9.62
CA LEU A 126 -14.31 53.11 -10.72
C LEU A 126 -15.70 52.71 -11.25
N LYS A 127 -15.96 51.42 -11.46
CA LYS A 127 -17.31 50.91 -11.82
C LYS A 127 -18.37 51.23 -10.76
N SER A 128 -18.01 51.27 -9.48
CA SER A 128 -18.93 51.63 -8.39
C SER A 128 -19.04 53.14 -8.11
N SER A 129 -18.32 54.00 -8.85
CA SER A 129 -18.31 55.46 -8.60
C SER A 129 -18.53 56.33 -9.84
N ASN A 130 -18.17 55.87 -11.04
CA ASN A 130 -18.26 56.62 -12.29
C ASN A 130 -19.07 55.86 -13.36
N PHE A 131 -20.16 56.48 -13.81
CA PHE A 131 -21.19 55.89 -14.68
C PHE A 131 -20.84 55.84 -16.19
N THR A 132 -19.58 56.02 -16.61
CA THR A 132 -19.26 56.33 -18.03
C THR A 132 -17.94 55.76 -18.57
N TYR A 133 -17.87 55.74 -19.91
CA TYR A 133 -16.71 55.54 -20.82
C TYR A 133 -16.32 54.10 -21.26
N TRP A 134 -16.29 53.93 -22.58
CA TRP A 134 -15.47 52.97 -23.35
C TRP A 134 -14.75 53.73 -24.49
N GLN A 135 -13.77 53.08 -25.15
CA GLN A 135 -12.82 53.72 -26.08
C GLN A 135 -13.07 53.37 -27.56
N SER A 136 -12.60 54.25 -28.46
CA SER A 136 -12.96 54.27 -29.89
C SER A 136 -12.27 53.22 -30.79
N PRO A 137 -12.97 52.65 -31.79
CA PRO A 137 -12.39 51.95 -32.94
C PRO A 137 -12.05 52.91 -34.11
N PRO A 138 -11.34 52.46 -35.17
CA PRO A 138 -10.89 53.30 -36.30
C PRO A 138 -11.98 53.61 -37.36
N SER A 139 -11.67 54.57 -38.24
CA SER A 139 -12.61 55.28 -39.13
C SER A 139 -13.14 54.51 -40.37
N PRO A 140 -14.32 54.89 -40.93
CA PRO A 140 -15.07 54.08 -41.89
C PRO A 140 -14.93 54.50 -43.38
N PRO A 141 -15.45 53.68 -44.33
CA PRO A 141 -15.84 54.09 -45.69
C PRO A 141 -17.29 54.66 -45.73
N ALA A 142 -17.62 55.45 -46.76
CA ALA A 142 -18.83 56.30 -46.79
C ALA A 142 -20.13 55.63 -47.32
N PRO A 143 -21.32 56.11 -46.92
CA PRO A 143 -22.63 55.53 -47.30
C PRO A 143 -23.37 56.27 -48.44
N PRO A 144 -24.35 55.61 -49.11
CA PRO A 144 -25.35 56.26 -49.97
C PRO A 144 -26.65 56.65 -49.22
N SER A 145 -27.52 57.43 -49.87
CA SER A 145 -28.63 58.21 -49.28
C SER A 145 -29.99 57.47 -49.09
N PRO A 146 -30.89 57.93 -48.19
CA PRO A 146 -32.09 57.20 -47.73
C PRO A 146 -33.39 57.46 -48.52
N ARG A 147 -34.46 56.73 -48.17
CA ARG A 147 -35.86 57.04 -48.55
C ARG A 147 -36.86 56.88 -47.40
N THR A 148 -37.52 58.00 -47.09
CA THR A 148 -38.89 58.22 -46.54
C THR A 148 -39.74 57.06 -45.98
N PHE A 149 -40.27 57.27 -44.78
CA PHE A 149 -41.41 56.56 -44.15
C PHE A 149 -42.78 56.90 -44.79
N VAL A 150 -43.82 56.12 -44.44
CA VAL A 150 -45.26 56.36 -44.68
C VAL A 150 -46.09 55.91 -43.45
N ASP A 151 -47.23 56.55 -43.20
CA ASP A 151 -48.02 56.52 -41.96
C ASP A 151 -48.97 55.32 -41.74
N SER A 152 -49.41 55.10 -40.48
CA SER A 152 -50.67 54.41 -40.10
C SER A 152 -51.07 54.65 -38.61
N PRO A 153 -52.33 54.40 -38.19
CA PRO A 153 -53.00 55.20 -37.13
C PRO A 153 -53.00 54.64 -35.68
N PRO A 154 -53.47 55.42 -34.68
CA PRO A 154 -53.29 55.13 -33.24
C PRO A 154 -54.37 54.23 -32.61
N LEU A 155 -54.04 53.58 -31.49
CA LEU A 155 -54.97 52.81 -30.66
C LEU A 155 -54.81 53.08 -29.15
N ARG A 156 -55.94 53.43 -28.53
CA ARG A 156 -56.33 53.33 -27.09
C ARG A 156 -55.23 53.09 -26.03
N GLN A 157 -55.11 54.06 -25.13
CA GLN A 157 -54.69 53.82 -23.75
C GLN A 157 -55.80 53.09 -22.97
N ASP A 158 -55.45 52.04 -22.22
CA ASP A 158 -56.19 51.58 -21.03
C ASP A 158 -55.36 50.56 -20.22
N SER A 159 -55.63 50.47 -18.91
CA SER A 159 -55.05 49.52 -17.91
C SER A 159 -53.57 49.69 -17.49
N GLN A 160 -53.26 49.23 -16.27
CA GLN A 160 -51.98 49.35 -15.56
C GLN A 160 -51.30 47.97 -15.37
N ASP A 161 -50.06 47.98 -14.90
CA ASP A 161 -49.33 46.87 -14.28
C ASP A 161 -49.16 45.55 -15.09
N VAL A 162 -48.22 45.56 -16.03
CA VAL A 162 -47.50 44.33 -16.43
C VAL A 162 -46.00 44.58 -16.55
N THR A 163 -45.20 44.03 -15.62
CA THR A 163 -43.74 43.92 -15.75
C THR A 163 -43.39 42.77 -16.69
N VAL A 164 -43.25 43.06 -17.99
CA VAL A 164 -43.07 42.03 -19.01
C VAL A 164 -41.61 41.54 -19.06
N HIS A 165 -41.31 40.42 -18.41
CA HIS A 165 -40.00 39.73 -18.50
C HIS A 165 -39.74 39.03 -19.87
N LYS A 166 -40.44 39.43 -20.92
CA LYS A 166 -40.32 38.93 -22.29
C LYS A 166 -40.37 40.11 -23.26
N ALA A 167 -39.56 40.07 -24.30
CA ALA A 167 -39.69 41.01 -25.41
C ALA A 167 -41.09 40.84 -26.07
N PRO A 168 -41.75 41.93 -26.49
CA PRO A 168 -42.95 41.86 -27.34
C PRO A 168 -42.67 41.08 -28.63
N ASP A 169 -43.70 40.48 -29.24
CA ASP A 169 -43.49 39.52 -30.34
C ASP A 169 -42.77 40.10 -31.57
N PHE A 170 -42.92 41.40 -31.84
CA PHE A 170 -42.17 42.15 -32.85
C PHE A 170 -40.65 42.16 -32.65
N TYR A 171 -40.18 41.94 -31.42
CA TYR A 171 -38.76 41.97 -31.04
C TYR A 171 -38.11 40.58 -30.95
N GLN A 172 -38.82 39.49 -31.24
CA GLN A 172 -38.26 38.12 -31.15
C GLN A 172 -37.05 37.89 -32.08
N ASP A 173 -36.99 38.58 -33.22
CA ASP A 173 -35.88 38.49 -34.19
C ASP A 173 -34.71 39.46 -33.90
N THR A 174 -34.78 40.26 -32.83
CA THR A 174 -33.69 41.21 -32.48
C THR A 174 -32.59 40.55 -31.64
N PRO A 175 -31.32 41.00 -31.76
CA PRO A 175 -30.22 40.43 -31.00
C PRO A 175 -30.44 40.60 -29.48
N PRO A 176 -29.95 39.64 -28.65
CA PRO A 176 -30.22 39.64 -27.23
C PRO A 176 -29.63 40.85 -26.50
N ALA A 177 -30.23 41.18 -25.36
CA ALA A 177 -29.87 42.30 -24.52
C ALA A 177 -28.35 42.37 -24.20
N PRO A 178 -27.74 43.57 -24.20
CA PRO A 178 -26.38 43.72 -23.69
C PRO A 178 -26.27 43.26 -22.22
N PRO A 179 -25.15 42.65 -21.79
CA PRO A 179 -25.03 42.08 -20.45
C PRO A 179 -25.27 43.13 -19.35
N GLY A 180 -26.32 42.93 -18.55
CA GLY A 180 -26.75 43.85 -17.48
C GLY A 180 -27.93 44.75 -17.82
N LEU A 181 -28.57 44.61 -18.99
CA LEU A 181 -29.84 45.25 -19.31
C LEU A 181 -30.98 44.21 -19.37
N VAL A 182 -32.16 44.60 -18.87
CA VAL A 182 -33.39 43.80 -18.85
C VAL A 182 -34.58 44.63 -19.34
N TRP A 183 -35.58 43.96 -19.92
CA TRP A 183 -36.86 44.59 -20.28
C TRP A 183 -37.63 45.01 -19.03
N TRP A 184 -38.17 46.24 -19.04
CA TRP A 184 -38.80 46.85 -17.88
C TRP A 184 -40.27 47.22 -18.12
N HIS A 185 -40.56 48.06 -19.12
CA HIS A 185 -41.92 48.51 -19.46
C HIS A 185 -41.96 49.09 -20.87
N TYR A 186 -42.78 48.50 -21.75
CA TYR A 186 -43.02 49.01 -23.11
C TYR A 186 -44.16 50.03 -23.14
N LYS A 187 -43.98 51.17 -23.82
CA LYS A 187 -45.05 52.13 -24.13
C LYS A 187 -45.51 51.95 -25.58
N SER A 188 -46.79 52.17 -25.86
CA SER A 188 -47.37 52.20 -27.21
C SER A 188 -46.65 53.17 -28.14
N ASP A 189 -46.21 54.30 -27.59
CA ASP A 189 -45.70 55.46 -28.33
C ASP A 189 -44.15 55.44 -28.44
N THR A 190 -43.52 54.30 -28.14
CA THR A 190 -42.07 54.12 -28.27
C THR A 190 -41.70 54.04 -29.75
N PRO A 191 -40.70 54.79 -30.26
CA PRO A 191 -40.28 54.66 -31.65
C PRO A 191 -39.70 53.26 -31.92
N PRO A 192 -39.64 52.80 -33.19
CA PRO A 192 -38.89 51.61 -33.54
C PRO A 192 -37.41 51.81 -33.18
N LEU A 193 -36.78 50.80 -32.56
CA LEU A 193 -35.38 50.83 -32.17
C LEU A 193 -34.49 51.29 -33.35
N PRO A 194 -33.68 52.36 -33.20
CA PRO A 194 -32.84 52.85 -34.28
C PRO A 194 -31.77 51.80 -34.64
N ASP A 195 -31.35 51.80 -35.91
CA ASP A 195 -30.27 50.95 -36.39
C ASP A 195 -29.06 51.07 -35.44
N PRO A 196 -28.58 49.98 -34.83
CA PRO A 196 -27.47 50.01 -33.88
C PRO A 196 -26.23 50.75 -34.40
N ALA A 197 -25.99 50.76 -35.72
CA ALA A 197 -24.88 51.50 -36.32
C ALA A 197 -24.97 53.02 -36.10
N GLN A 198 -26.17 53.60 -36.09
CA GLN A 198 -26.35 55.06 -36.11
C GLN A 198 -26.17 55.73 -34.75
N TYR A 199 -26.38 55.03 -33.64
CA TYR A 199 -26.31 55.63 -32.29
C TYR A 199 -24.90 55.63 -31.66
N PHE A 200 -23.96 54.84 -32.21
CA PHE A 200 -22.56 54.86 -31.76
C PHE A 200 -21.70 55.93 -32.45
N GLU A 201 -22.22 56.60 -33.48
CA GLU A 201 -21.54 57.72 -34.15
C GLU A 201 -22.06 59.09 -33.70
N GLY A 202 -21.35 59.73 -32.75
CA GLY A 202 -21.21 61.19 -32.77
C GLY A 202 -22.04 62.06 -31.80
N THR A 203 -22.75 61.51 -30.81
CA THR A 203 -23.39 62.33 -29.75
C THR A 203 -22.59 62.36 -28.44
N PRO A 204 -22.57 63.48 -27.69
CA PRO A 204 -21.81 63.60 -26.43
C PRO A 204 -22.48 62.86 -25.26
N LEU A 205 -21.67 62.43 -24.28
CA LEU A 205 -22.00 61.47 -23.21
C LEU A 205 -23.07 61.87 -22.15
N ALA A 206 -24.00 62.78 -22.46
CA ALA A 206 -25.05 63.21 -21.53
C ALA A 206 -26.34 62.36 -21.60
N SER A 207 -26.57 61.61 -22.68
CA SER A 207 -27.85 60.95 -23.00
C SER A 207 -28.10 59.59 -22.33
N ALA A 208 -27.27 59.17 -21.37
CA ALA A 208 -27.38 57.87 -20.71
C ALA A 208 -28.67 57.68 -19.87
N GLN A 209 -29.49 58.72 -19.70
CA GLN A 209 -30.78 58.65 -19.00
C GLN A 209 -31.92 58.05 -19.83
N ASN A 210 -31.79 57.96 -21.16
CA ASN A 210 -32.91 57.67 -22.06
C ASN A 210 -33.20 56.18 -22.32
N TRP A 211 -32.37 55.23 -21.86
CA TRP A 211 -32.60 53.79 -22.09
C TRP A 211 -33.98 53.29 -21.58
N SER A 212 -34.48 53.91 -20.52
CA SER A 212 -35.80 53.65 -19.92
C SER A 212 -36.98 54.05 -20.80
N GLU A 213 -36.77 54.94 -21.78
CA GLU A 213 -37.78 55.31 -22.79
C GLU A 213 -37.99 54.19 -23.81
N TRP A 214 -36.92 53.45 -24.14
CA TRP A 214 -36.91 52.35 -25.11
C TRP A 214 -37.28 50.98 -24.49
N GLY A 215 -37.83 50.99 -23.27
CA GLY A 215 -38.26 49.79 -22.56
C GLY A 215 -37.16 49.03 -21.82
N TRP A 216 -35.93 49.54 -21.78
CA TRP A 216 -34.79 48.90 -21.10
C TRP A 216 -34.48 49.50 -19.73
N ALA A 217 -34.23 48.66 -18.73
CA ALA A 217 -33.67 49.05 -17.44
C ALA A 217 -32.38 48.29 -17.15
N TYR A 218 -31.54 48.85 -16.28
CA TYR A 218 -30.34 48.16 -15.80
C TYR A 218 -30.71 47.12 -14.74
N ASP A 219 -30.20 45.91 -14.91
CA ASP A 219 -30.38 44.81 -13.96
C ASP A 219 -29.62 45.10 -12.66
N GLN A 220 -30.36 45.26 -11.56
CA GLN A 220 -29.81 45.57 -10.25
C GLN A 220 -29.04 44.39 -9.63
N ASP A 221 -29.43 43.15 -9.93
CA ASP A 221 -28.71 41.96 -9.44
C ASP A 221 -27.37 41.78 -10.18
N PHE A 222 -27.33 42.10 -11.48
CA PHE A 222 -26.11 42.03 -12.31
C PHE A 222 -24.96 42.89 -11.77
N GLN A 223 -25.27 44.03 -11.13
CA GLN A 223 -24.25 44.92 -10.56
C GLN A 223 -23.53 44.35 -9.32
N THR A 224 -24.03 43.27 -8.71
CA THR A 224 -23.58 42.83 -7.37
C THR A 224 -22.36 41.88 -7.36
N THR A 225 -21.80 41.51 -8.51
CA THR A 225 -20.61 40.64 -8.60
C THR A 225 -19.28 41.38 -8.37
N ALA A 226 -19.20 42.17 -7.30
CA ALA A 226 -17.95 42.75 -6.83
C ALA A 226 -16.94 41.65 -6.44
N TYR A 227 -15.83 41.56 -7.17
CA TYR A 227 -14.71 40.70 -6.81
C TYR A 227 -13.87 41.40 -5.73
N SER A 228 -14.07 40.97 -4.48
CA SER A 228 -13.29 41.43 -3.33
C SER A 228 -12.04 40.58 -3.20
N TYR A 229 -10.93 41.02 -3.80
CA TYR A 229 -9.62 40.38 -3.66
C TYR A 229 -9.07 40.56 -2.24
N THR A 230 -8.39 39.54 -1.74
CA THR A 230 -7.85 39.51 -0.38
C THR A 230 -6.47 40.14 -0.28
N THR A 231 -6.00 40.29 0.95
CA THR A 231 -4.60 40.68 1.22
C THR A 231 -3.60 39.59 0.85
N LEU A 232 -4.02 38.32 0.84
CA LEU A 232 -3.16 37.16 0.54
C LEU A 232 -2.99 36.95 -0.97
N ASP A 233 -4.01 37.23 -1.77
CA ASP A 233 -3.99 37.01 -3.22
C ASP A 233 -2.89 37.81 -3.93
N LYS A 234 -2.43 38.90 -3.29
CA LYS A 234 -1.29 39.75 -3.71
C LYS A 234 0.05 39.01 -3.66
N THR A 235 0.14 37.89 -2.93
CA THR A 235 1.30 36.97 -2.94
C THR A 235 1.25 35.91 -4.05
N THR A 236 0.09 35.75 -4.71
CA THR A 236 -0.13 34.78 -5.79
C THR A 236 0.21 35.33 -7.18
N TRP A 237 0.27 34.43 -8.16
CA TRP A 237 0.33 34.73 -9.59
C TRP A 237 -0.88 35.54 -10.14
N ILE A 238 -2.01 35.58 -9.43
CA ILE A 238 -3.19 36.37 -9.86
C ILE A 238 -2.81 37.85 -10.00
N ASN A 239 -1.89 38.34 -9.13
CA ASN A 239 -1.39 39.71 -9.15
C ASN A 239 -0.51 40.06 -10.37
N ILE A 240 -0.06 39.10 -11.18
CA ILE A 240 0.73 39.36 -12.40
C ILE A 240 -0.20 39.74 -13.56
N GLN A 241 0.06 40.87 -14.22
CA GLN A 241 -0.80 41.38 -15.31
C GLN A 241 -0.70 40.53 -16.59
N LYS A 242 -1.73 40.58 -17.46
CA LYS A 242 -1.69 39.95 -18.79
C LYS A 242 -0.54 40.59 -19.61
N LYS A 243 0.26 39.76 -20.28
CA LYS A 243 1.46 40.16 -21.04
C LYS A 243 2.56 40.91 -20.25
N ASP A 244 2.57 40.84 -18.91
CA ASP A 244 3.66 41.42 -18.08
C ASP A 244 5.02 40.79 -18.40
N ARG A 245 6.09 41.61 -18.44
CA ARG A 245 7.49 41.16 -18.59
C ARG A 245 7.94 40.29 -17.40
N ARG A 246 7.35 40.46 -16.21
CA ARG A 246 7.68 39.65 -15.01
C ARG A 246 7.50 38.14 -15.24
N THR A 247 6.57 37.74 -16.13
CA THR A 247 6.30 36.34 -16.50
C THR A 247 7.57 35.55 -16.88
N TRP A 248 8.59 36.20 -17.44
CA TRP A 248 9.89 35.60 -17.75
C TRP A 248 10.61 35.01 -16.53
N ILE A 249 10.51 35.64 -15.35
CA ILE A 249 11.13 35.14 -14.11
C ILE A 249 10.46 33.84 -13.66
N HIS A 250 9.16 33.69 -13.92
CA HIS A 250 8.41 32.48 -13.58
C HIS A 250 8.74 31.34 -14.54
N VAL A 251 8.89 31.59 -15.85
CA VAL A 251 9.41 30.60 -16.81
C VAL A 251 10.79 30.11 -16.40
N LEU A 252 11.73 31.05 -16.16
CA LEU A 252 13.09 30.71 -15.70
C LEU A 252 13.06 29.89 -14.41
N SER A 253 12.13 30.20 -13.51
CA SER A 253 11.93 29.46 -12.26
C SER A 253 11.34 28.07 -12.48
N THR A 254 10.45 27.85 -13.46
CA THR A 254 9.99 26.51 -13.84
C THR A 254 11.17 25.64 -14.28
N TRP A 255 12.12 26.21 -15.04
CA TRP A 255 13.37 25.52 -15.40
C TRP A 255 14.26 25.23 -14.17
N VAL A 256 14.53 26.23 -13.32
CA VAL A 256 15.38 26.06 -12.12
C VAL A 256 14.80 25.03 -11.15
N ILE A 257 13.50 25.11 -10.84
CA ILE A 257 12.81 24.18 -9.95
C ILE A 257 12.80 22.77 -10.54
N THR A 258 12.59 22.63 -11.85
CA THR A 258 12.70 21.33 -12.54
C THR A 258 14.08 20.70 -12.33
N PHE A 259 15.17 21.45 -12.53
CA PHE A 259 16.52 20.93 -12.32
C PHE A 259 16.82 20.61 -10.85
N ILE A 260 16.32 21.40 -9.90
CA ILE A 260 16.44 21.11 -8.46
C ILE A 260 15.75 19.77 -8.13
N VAL A 261 14.49 19.59 -8.55
CA VAL A 261 13.72 18.35 -8.32
C VAL A 261 14.43 17.15 -8.93
N LEU A 262 14.84 17.23 -10.20
CA LEU A 262 15.53 16.13 -10.89
C LEU A 262 16.88 15.78 -10.23
N ARG A 263 17.67 16.80 -9.83
CA ARG A 263 18.96 16.60 -9.14
C ARG A 263 18.78 15.93 -7.77
N LEU A 264 17.84 16.41 -6.96
CA LEU A 264 17.54 15.82 -5.64
C LEU A 264 17.03 14.39 -5.79
N LEU A 265 16.10 14.14 -6.73
CA LEU A 265 15.53 12.81 -6.95
C LEU A 265 16.59 11.82 -7.43
N TRP A 266 17.50 12.24 -8.33
CA TRP A 266 18.63 11.42 -8.80
C TRP A 266 19.59 11.03 -7.66
N ARG A 267 19.94 11.99 -6.79
CA ARG A 267 20.74 11.73 -5.58
C ARG A 267 20.03 10.73 -4.65
N PHE A 268 18.79 11.01 -4.27
CA PHE A 268 18.05 10.16 -3.32
C PHE A 268 17.78 8.75 -3.88
N ASN A 269 17.57 8.61 -5.19
CA ASN A 269 17.50 7.33 -5.89
C ASN A 269 18.79 6.51 -5.75
N LYS A 270 19.96 7.11 -6.04
CA LYS A 270 21.26 6.44 -5.91
C LYS A 270 21.53 5.99 -4.47
N GLU A 271 21.29 6.87 -3.50
CA GLU A 271 21.41 6.54 -2.07
C GLU A 271 20.45 5.41 -1.65
N ALA A 272 19.18 5.43 -2.11
CA ALA A 272 18.21 4.37 -1.80
C ALA A 272 18.61 3.02 -2.40
N ILE A 273 19.18 2.99 -3.61
CA ILE A 273 19.74 1.76 -4.19
C ILE A 273 20.96 1.30 -3.41
N HIS A 274 21.88 2.19 -3.04
CA HIS A 274 23.05 1.85 -2.24
C HIS A 274 22.67 1.20 -0.90
N LEU A 275 21.70 1.78 -0.19
CA LEU A 275 21.19 1.24 1.07
C LEU A 275 20.45 -0.10 0.90
N ARG A 276 19.74 -0.29 -0.21
CA ARG A 276 19.15 -1.59 -0.58
C ARG A 276 20.23 -2.64 -0.84
N VAL A 277 21.28 -2.30 -1.60
CA VAL A 277 22.40 -3.20 -1.89
C VAL A 277 23.17 -3.54 -0.61
N GLN A 278 23.48 -2.54 0.23
CA GLN A 278 24.11 -2.74 1.52
C GLN A 278 23.27 -3.69 2.40
N HIS A 279 21.96 -3.49 2.51
CA HIS A 279 21.09 -4.39 3.27
C HIS A 279 21.06 -5.82 2.73
N HIS A 280 21.10 -6.03 1.40
CA HIS A 280 21.20 -7.40 0.83
C HIS A 280 22.57 -8.05 1.07
N ILE A 281 23.62 -7.27 1.35
CA ILE A 281 24.96 -7.76 1.71
C ILE A 281 25.08 -8.01 3.21
N THR A 282 24.47 -7.17 4.06
CA THR A 282 24.56 -7.25 5.52
C THR A 282 23.35 -7.93 6.19
N ALA A 283 22.44 -8.53 5.43
CA ALA A 283 21.34 -9.30 6.00
C ALA A 283 21.90 -10.57 6.66
N GLU A 284 21.38 -10.91 7.84
CA GLU A 284 21.52 -12.25 8.42
C GLU A 284 21.09 -13.31 7.38
N LYS A 285 21.68 -14.52 7.45
CA LYS A 285 21.63 -15.59 6.41
C LYS A 285 20.21 -16.06 6.05
N GLY A 286 19.47 -15.19 5.37
CA GLY A 286 18.04 -15.28 5.11
C GLY A 286 17.77 -16.34 4.06
N ARG A 287 17.06 -17.39 4.47
CA ARG A 287 16.77 -18.54 3.60
C ARG A 287 15.90 -18.15 2.41
N GLU A 288 15.13 -17.06 2.51
CA GLU A 288 14.43 -16.44 1.38
C GLU A 288 15.35 -16.04 0.21
N ALA A 289 16.63 -15.74 0.47
CA ALA A 289 17.61 -15.41 -0.57
C ALA A 289 18.06 -16.62 -1.40
N HIS A 290 17.71 -17.83 -0.97
CA HIS A 290 17.97 -19.09 -1.68
C HIS A 290 16.70 -19.68 -2.33
N THR A 291 15.52 -19.08 -2.10
CA THR A 291 14.23 -19.61 -2.58
C THR A 291 13.63 -18.78 -3.73
N VAL A 292 13.15 -19.49 -4.76
CA VAL A 292 12.31 -18.98 -5.84
C VAL A 292 10.88 -19.46 -5.62
N PHE A 293 9.91 -18.59 -5.89
CA PHE A 293 8.49 -18.94 -5.90
C PHE A 293 8.01 -19.10 -7.34
N VAL A 294 7.50 -20.29 -7.66
CA VAL A 294 7.07 -20.74 -8.98
C VAL A 294 5.54 -20.78 -9.02
N GLN A 295 4.94 -20.31 -10.11
CA GLN A 295 3.48 -20.21 -10.28
C GLN A 295 3.03 -20.73 -11.64
N ASP A 296 1.73 -21.05 -11.72
CA ASP A 296 1.06 -21.44 -12.96
C ASP A 296 1.66 -22.70 -13.59
N ILE A 297 1.95 -23.64 -12.72
CA ILE A 297 2.50 -24.94 -13.11
C ILE A 297 1.41 -25.71 -13.89
N PRO A 298 1.73 -26.30 -15.06
CA PRO A 298 0.83 -27.14 -15.85
C PRO A 298 0.57 -28.49 -15.15
N GLY A 299 -0.15 -29.39 -15.80
CA GLY A 299 -0.54 -30.72 -15.29
C GLY A 299 -1.67 -30.71 -14.24
N ILE A 300 -1.70 -29.72 -13.33
CA ILE A 300 -2.70 -29.68 -12.25
C ILE A 300 -4.05 -29.10 -12.71
N PRO A 301 -5.17 -29.87 -12.63
CA PRO A 301 -6.51 -29.31 -12.81
C PRO A 301 -6.82 -28.30 -11.71
N SER A 302 -7.26 -27.10 -12.11
CA SER A 302 -7.48 -26.01 -11.17
C SER A 302 -8.70 -26.32 -10.29
N GLY A 303 -8.48 -26.67 -9.01
CA GLY A 303 -9.56 -26.84 -8.02
C GLY A 303 -10.55 -25.67 -8.12
N THR A 304 -11.82 -25.99 -8.39
CA THR A 304 -12.64 -25.09 -9.23
C THR A 304 -12.73 -23.67 -8.66
N PHE A 305 -12.40 -22.68 -9.50
CA PHE A 305 -12.46 -21.24 -9.19
C PHE A 305 -13.80 -20.86 -8.55
N VAL A 306 -14.87 -21.50 -9.02
CA VAL A 306 -16.24 -21.43 -8.49
C VAL A 306 -16.29 -21.75 -6.99
N ASN A 307 -15.84 -22.95 -6.58
CA ASN A 307 -15.88 -23.40 -5.18
C ASN A 307 -15.05 -22.49 -4.26
N ARG A 308 -13.93 -21.93 -4.75
CA ARG A 308 -13.11 -20.99 -3.96
C ARG A 308 -13.79 -19.65 -3.70
N ILE A 309 -14.59 -19.13 -4.64
CA ILE A 309 -15.23 -17.80 -4.53
C ILE A 309 -16.39 -17.78 -3.52
N GLU A 310 -17.09 -18.90 -3.32
CA GLU A 310 -18.19 -19.02 -2.34
C GLU A 310 -17.78 -18.63 -0.91
N THR A 311 -16.48 -18.73 -0.60
CA THR A 311 -15.96 -18.61 0.76
C THR A 311 -15.99 -17.18 1.33
N ARG A 312 -15.84 -16.14 0.50
CA ARG A 312 -15.63 -14.74 0.97
C ARG A 312 -16.36 -13.65 0.20
N ALA A 313 -16.26 -13.60 -1.13
CA ALA A 313 -16.77 -12.46 -1.91
C ALA A 313 -18.28 -12.57 -2.18
N LEU A 314 -18.75 -13.74 -2.63
CA LEU A 314 -20.16 -13.96 -2.98
C LEU A 314 -21.15 -13.84 -1.80
N LYS A 315 -20.66 -13.78 -0.55
CA LYS A 315 -21.50 -13.66 0.65
C LYS A 315 -22.32 -12.37 0.70
N PHE A 316 -21.79 -11.28 0.14
CA PHE A 316 -22.48 -9.97 0.08
C PHE A 316 -23.52 -9.87 -1.02
N LEU A 317 -23.54 -10.81 -1.98
CA LEU A 317 -24.53 -10.83 -3.06
C LEU A 317 -25.77 -11.66 -2.66
N PRO A 318 -26.99 -11.21 -3.00
CA PRO A 318 -28.23 -11.96 -2.77
C PRO A 318 -28.20 -13.38 -3.33
N GLY A 319 -28.94 -14.30 -2.71
CA GLY A 319 -28.90 -15.73 -3.05
C GLY A 319 -29.20 -16.04 -4.52
N PHE A 320 -30.15 -15.32 -5.13
CA PHE A 320 -30.49 -15.48 -6.56
C PHE A 320 -29.37 -14.99 -7.49
N VAL A 321 -28.73 -13.86 -7.17
CA VAL A 321 -27.55 -13.35 -7.91
C VAL A 321 -26.40 -14.34 -7.76
N ARG A 322 -26.15 -14.86 -6.55
CA ARG A 322 -25.14 -15.89 -6.31
C ARG A 322 -25.39 -17.15 -7.14
N LYS A 323 -26.65 -17.61 -7.25
CA LYS A 323 -27.01 -18.81 -8.04
C LYS A 323 -26.83 -18.57 -9.54
N ARG A 324 -27.34 -17.45 -10.10
CA ARG A 324 -27.14 -17.09 -11.52
C ARG A 324 -25.67 -16.84 -11.85
N LEU A 325 -24.94 -16.10 -11.02
CA LEU A 325 -23.51 -15.88 -11.23
C LEU A 325 -22.75 -17.21 -11.15
N LYS A 326 -23.12 -18.13 -10.26
CA LYS A 326 -22.51 -19.47 -10.20
C LYS A 326 -22.72 -20.25 -11.51
N THR A 327 -23.92 -20.27 -12.09
CA THR A 327 -24.14 -20.97 -13.37
C THR A 327 -23.46 -20.27 -14.54
N THR A 328 -23.60 -18.94 -14.70
CA THR A 328 -22.96 -18.18 -15.79
C THR A 328 -21.43 -18.24 -15.72
N VAL A 329 -20.84 -18.13 -14.53
CA VAL A 329 -19.39 -18.27 -14.33
C VAL A 329 -18.94 -19.72 -14.54
N SER A 330 -19.69 -20.74 -14.08
CA SER A 330 -19.32 -22.14 -14.37
C SER A 330 -19.35 -22.44 -15.88
N ALA A 331 -20.38 -21.98 -16.59
CA ALA A 331 -20.49 -22.19 -18.04
C ALA A 331 -19.34 -21.49 -18.80
N SER A 332 -19.12 -20.19 -18.53
CA SER A 332 -18.03 -19.44 -19.18
C SER A 332 -16.62 -19.91 -18.79
N LEU A 333 -16.45 -20.52 -17.61
CA LEU A 333 -15.19 -21.16 -17.22
C LEU A 333 -14.98 -22.53 -17.86
N ASN A 334 -16.05 -23.31 -18.08
CA ASN A 334 -15.95 -24.55 -18.84
C ASN A 334 -15.59 -24.25 -20.30
N ILE A 335 -16.25 -23.26 -20.92
CA ILE A 335 -15.93 -22.75 -22.26
C ILE A 335 -14.48 -22.24 -22.32
N ALA A 336 -14.03 -21.47 -21.32
CA ALA A 336 -12.65 -21.00 -21.26
C ALA A 336 -11.66 -22.17 -21.10
N ALA A 337 -11.93 -23.12 -20.20
CA ALA A 337 -11.07 -24.28 -19.98
C ALA A 337 -10.98 -25.18 -21.23
N GLN A 338 -12.07 -25.34 -21.98
CA GLN A 338 -12.10 -26.04 -23.26
C GLN A 338 -11.33 -25.27 -24.34
N GLY A 339 -11.51 -23.94 -24.42
CA GLY A 339 -10.74 -23.07 -25.33
C GLY A 339 -9.25 -22.93 -25.00
N TYR A 340 -8.83 -23.27 -23.77
CA TYR A 340 -7.43 -23.42 -23.35
C TYR A 340 -6.94 -24.89 -23.37
N SER A 341 -7.77 -25.82 -23.87
CA SER A 341 -7.46 -27.26 -24.01
C SER A 341 -7.47 -27.69 -25.48
N GLY A 342 -7.05 -26.79 -26.39
CA GLY A 342 -6.92 -27.09 -27.81
C GLY A 342 -5.83 -28.13 -28.08
N THR A 343 -6.14 -29.07 -28.98
CA THR A 343 -5.18 -29.86 -29.78
C THR A 343 -4.14 -30.72 -29.05
N VAL A 344 -4.51 -31.45 -27.99
CA VAL A 344 -4.06 -32.86 -27.84
C VAL A 344 -5.22 -33.75 -27.38
N GLY A 345 -5.67 -34.65 -28.27
CA GLY A 345 -6.67 -35.67 -27.93
C GLY A 345 -6.03 -36.96 -27.40
N VAL A 346 -5.67 -37.00 -26.11
CA VAL A 346 -5.16 -38.23 -25.50
C VAL A 346 -6.30 -39.17 -25.11
N ILE A 347 -6.49 -40.25 -25.87
CA ILE A 347 -7.41 -41.33 -25.55
C ILE A 347 -6.82 -42.17 -24.41
N GLY A 348 -7.33 -41.98 -23.19
CA GLY A 348 -6.87 -42.71 -21.99
C GLY A 348 -8.00 -43.05 -21.03
N ARG A 349 -8.68 -44.18 -21.24
CA ARG A 349 -9.68 -44.71 -20.29
C ARG A 349 -8.97 -45.32 -19.07
N GLY A 350 -9.10 -44.68 -17.91
CA GLY A 350 -8.80 -45.26 -16.60
C GLY A 350 -10.07 -45.37 -15.77
N ILE A 351 -10.41 -46.57 -15.27
CA ILE A 351 -11.67 -46.85 -14.56
C ILE A 351 -11.44 -46.91 -13.05
N ILE A 352 -12.21 -46.14 -12.29
CA ILE A 352 -12.48 -46.39 -10.87
C ILE A 352 -14.00 -46.22 -10.66
N PRO A 353 -14.73 -47.20 -10.11
CA PRO A 353 -16.17 -47.11 -9.92
C PRO A 353 -16.57 -46.57 -8.54
N GLU A 354 -17.63 -45.76 -8.49
CA GLU A 354 -18.47 -45.60 -7.29
C GLU A 354 -19.92 -46.01 -7.62
N MET A 355 -20.64 -46.57 -6.65
CA MET A 355 -21.95 -47.19 -6.84
C MET A 355 -23.12 -46.27 -6.44
N GLY A 356 -24.17 -46.26 -7.27
CA GLY A 356 -25.53 -45.86 -6.89
C GLY A 356 -25.85 -44.36 -7.07
N SER A 357 -27.03 -43.97 -7.55
CA SER A 357 -28.28 -44.75 -7.72
C SER A 357 -29.25 -44.19 -8.78
N ARG A 358 -29.83 -45.12 -9.57
CA ARG A 358 -31.18 -45.12 -10.18
C ARG A 358 -31.65 -43.96 -11.10
N ALA A 359 -32.57 -44.36 -11.99
CA ALA A 359 -33.41 -43.57 -12.91
C ALA A 359 -32.70 -42.87 -14.09
N ASP A 360 -33.16 -43.01 -15.34
CA ASP A 360 -34.14 -43.95 -15.90
C ASP A 360 -33.81 -44.27 -17.37
N ILE A 361 -34.35 -45.37 -17.90
CA ILE A 361 -34.10 -45.84 -19.27
C ILE A 361 -35.10 -45.16 -20.24
N VAL A 362 -34.57 -44.47 -21.26
CA VAL A 362 -35.31 -44.12 -22.48
C VAL A 362 -34.48 -44.56 -23.68
N VAL A 363 -35.10 -45.32 -24.57
CA VAL A 363 -34.44 -45.90 -25.75
C VAL A 363 -34.57 -44.95 -26.95
N ALA A 364 -33.46 -44.75 -27.66
CA ALA A 364 -33.45 -44.23 -29.03
C ALA A 364 -32.25 -44.85 -29.78
N GLU A 365 -32.53 -45.50 -30.91
CA GLU A 365 -31.56 -46.10 -31.83
C GLU A 365 -31.87 -45.62 -33.27
N PRO A 366 -31.09 -45.98 -34.31
CA PRO A 366 -30.12 -45.05 -34.89
C PRO A 366 -30.57 -44.42 -36.22
N ALA A 367 -29.81 -43.43 -36.68
CA ALA A 367 -29.85 -42.94 -38.05
C ALA A 367 -28.43 -42.99 -38.66
N ALA A 368 -28.35 -43.44 -39.91
CA ALA A 368 -27.12 -43.70 -40.66
C ALA A 368 -26.88 -42.61 -41.75
N PRO A 369 -25.83 -42.69 -42.60
CA PRO A 369 -25.11 -41.50 -43.07
C PRO A 369 -25.62 -40.86 -44.36
N ALA A 370 -25.04 -39.70 -44.69
CA ALA A 370 -25.04 -39.08 -46.02
C ALA A 370 -23.59 -38.67 -46.38
N GLU A 371 -23.27 -38.66 -47.67
CA GLU A 371 -21.90 -38.58 -48.20
C GLU A 371 -21.47 -37.14 -48.59
N ALA A 372 -20.21 -36.99 -49.03
CA ALA A 372 -19.61 -35.73 -49.45
C ALA A 372 -20.02 -35.30 -50.87
N PRO A 373 -19.62 -34.08 -51.30
CA PRO A 373 -18.74 -34.03 -52.48
C PRO A 373 -17.53 -33.09 -52.31
N GLU A 374 -16.77 -32.93 -53.40
CA GLU A 374 -15.35 -32.53 -53.41
C GLU A 374 -15.01 -31.09 -53.84
N GLN A 375 -13.75 -30.70 -53.56
CA GLN A 375 -12.81 -29.87 -54.33
C GLN A 375 -13.21 -28.47 -54.88
N HIS A 376 -12.28 -27.51 -54.74
CA HIS A 376 -11.62 -26.87 -55.89
C HIS A 376 -10.30 -26.15 -55.51
N PHE A 377 -9.48 -25.87 -56.53
CA PHE A 377 -8.09 -25.36 -56.48
C PHE A 377 -7.95 -23.86 -56.16
N TYR A 378 -6.72 -23.43 -55.82
CA TYR A 378 -6.06 -22.29 -56.49
C TYR A 378 -4.53 -22.40 -56.48
N ASP A 379 -3.90 -22.09 -57.61
CA ASP A 379 -2.43 -22.04 -57.79
C ASP A 379 -1.80 -20.71 -57.34
N ALA A 380 -0.46 -20.69 -57.20
CA ALA A 380 0.31 -19.48 -56.95
C ALA A 380 1.60 -19.40 -57.80
N HIS A 381 1.75 -18.32 -58.58
CA HIS A 381 2.94 -18.03 -59.40
C HIS A 381 3.71 -16.81 -58.88
N ALA A 382 5.02 -16.99 -58.61
CA ALA A 382 6.11 -16.00 -58.70
C ALA A 382 6.03 -14.72 -57.80
N THR A 383 7.09 -13.92 -57.54
CA THR A 383 8.46 -13.89 -58.10
C THR A 383 9.48 -13.29 -57.09
N THR A 384 10.71 -13.82 -57.06
CA THR A 384 12.02 -13.16 -56.75
C THR A 384 12.26 -12.25 -55.51
N LEU A 385 13.14 -12.75 -54.60
CA LEU A 385 14.49 -12.20 -54.23
C LEU A 385 14.61 -10.81 -53.53
N PRO A 386 15.70 -10.49 -52.76
CA PRO A 386 17.12 -10.90 -52.97
C PRO A 386 17.91 -11.48 -51.78
N VAL A 387 19.15 -11.90 -52.09
CA VAL A 387 20.15 -12.52 -51.20
C VAL A 387 21.10 -11.49 -50.58
N CYS A 388 21.61 -11.77 -49.38
CA CYS A 388 22.90 -11.27 -48.89
C CYS A 388 23.70 -12.42 -48.26
N GLY A 389 24.97 -12.56 -48.63
CA GLY A 389 25.84 -13.65 -48.19
C GLY A 389 26.68 -13.32 -46.95
N VAL A 390 27.17 -14.37 -46.28
CA VAL A 390 28.16 -14.28 -45.21
C VAL A 390 29.54 -14.53 -45.78
N ARG A 391 30.56 -13.87 -45.22
CA ARG A 391 31.95 -13.91 -45.67
C ARG A 391 32.82 -14.48 -44.54
N GLU A 392 33.49 -15.60 -44.80
CA GLU A 392 34.40 -16.22 -43.85
C GLU A 392 35.75 -15.51 -43.80
N THR A 393 36.43 -15.59 -42.65
CA THR A 393 37.84 -15.19 -42.47
C THR A 393 38.52 -16.17 -41.52
N GLU A 394 39.62 -16.77 -41.96
CA GLU A 394 40.39 -17.79 -41.24
C GLU A 394 41.09 -17.23 -39.98
N ALA A 395 41.45 -18.14 -39.07
CA ALA A 395 42.52 -17.93 -38.09
C ALA A 395 43.35 -19.22 -37.96
N LYS A 396 44.59 -19.20 -38.46
CA LYS A 396 45.53 -20.34 -38.42
C LYS A 396 46.21 -20.46 -37.06
N PHE A 397 46.53 -21.69 -36.63
CA PHE A 397 47.51 -21.95 -35.58
C PHE A 397 48.28 -23.27 -35.77
N LEU A 398 49.51 -23.14 -36.29
CA LEU A 398 50.73 -23.97 -36.14
C LEU A 398 50.70 -25.50 -36.37
N ASP A 399 51.72 -25.97 -37.09
CA ASP A 399 51.85 -27.34 -37.61
C ASP A 399 52.76 -28.28 -36.78
N GLY A 400 52.28 -29.52 -36.59
CA GLY A 400 53.05 -30.79 -36.67
C GLY A 400 54.01 -31.19 -35.53
N PRO A 401 54.58 -32.42 -35.60
CA PRO A 401 54.23 -33.55 -36.47
C PRO A 401 53.85 -34.85 -35.71
N GLU A 402 53.19 -35.80 -36.38
CA GLU A 402 53.04 -37.20 -35.96
C GLU A 402 53.10 -38.08 -37.23
N GLU A 403 53.82 -39.21 -37.20
CA GLU A 403 54.13 -40.03 -38.40
C GLU A 403 53.11 -41.15 -38.68
N ASP A 404 53.14 -41.67 -39.92
CA ASP A 404 52.18 -42.60 -40.53
C ASP A 404 51.99 -43.97 -39.84
N ILE A 405 50.87 -44.65 -40.22
CA ILE A 405 50.75 -46.07 -40.66
C ILE A 405 49.37 -46.68 -40.26
N PRO A 406 48.60 -47.32 -41.18
CA PRO A 406 48.20 -46.91 -42.53
C PRO A 406 46.65 -46.79 -42.62
N ARG A 407 46.05 -46.81 -43.82
CA ARG A 407 44.57 -46.85 -43.99
C ARG A 407 44.06 -48.25 -44.36
N GLU A 408 42.94 -48.66 -43.76
CA GLU A 408 42.00 -49.63 -44.33
C GLU A 408 40.63 -48.96 -44.54
N GLU A 409 40.09 -49.04 -45.76
CA GLU A 409 38.74 -48.52 -46.07
C GLU A 409 37.66 -49.56 -45.76
N VAL A 410 37.27 -49.67 -44.50
CA VAL A 410 36.07 -50.43 -44.13
C VAL A 410 34.84 -49.61 -44.50
N ILE A 411 34.20 -49.95 -45.63
CA ILE A 411 32.91 -49.38 -46.05
C ILE A 411 31.81 -49.89 -45.10
N VAL A 412 31.67 -49.23 -43.96
CA VAL A 412 30.52 -49.43 -43.07
C VAL A 412 29.30 -48.83 -43.77
N VAL A 413 28.48 -49.70 -44.36
CA VAL A 413 27.14 -49.34 -44.83
C VAL A 413 26.27 -49.10 -43.59
N CYS A 414 26.40 -47.92 -43.00
CA CYS A 414 25.39 -47.39 -42.10
C CYS A 414 24.05 -47.42 -42.84
N PRO A 415 23.01 -48.09 -42.30
CA PRO A 415 21.69 -48.04 -42.91
C PRO A 415 21.25 -46.59 -43.09
N ARG A 416 20.40 -46.33 -44.09
CA ARG A 416 19.52 -45.16 -44.01
C ARG A 416 18.54 -45.39 -42.86
N THR A 417 18.98 -45.09 -41.64
CA THR A 417 18.05 -44.71 -40.58
C THR A 417 17.27 -43.52 -41.14
N SER A 418 15.99 -43.74 -41.42
CA SER A 418 15.02 -42.67 -41.66
C SER A 418 15.27 -41.58 -40.63
N LYS A 419 15.43 -40.33 -41.08
CA LYS A 419 15.76 -39.21 -40.20
C LYS A 419 14.82 -39.25 -38.97
N PRO A 420 15.32 -39.08 -37.74
CA PRO A 420 14.54 -38.45 -36.68
C PRO A 420 14.39 -36.95 -37.02
N GLU A 421 13.71 -36.69 -38.15
CA GLU A 421 13.02 -35.43 -38.44
C GLU A 421 11.60 -35.50 -37.85
N GLU A 422 11.38 -36.46 -36.95
CA GLU A 422 10.46 -36.37 -35.80
C GLU A 422 10.80 -35.11 -35.00
N SER A 423 10.25 -34.02 -35.51
CA SER A 423 9.60 -32.97 -34.75
C SER A 423 10.43 -32.33 -33.63
N LEU A 424 10.88 -31.12 -33.96
CA LEU A 424 10.60 -29.97 -33.10
C LEU A 424 9.07 -29.87 -32.91
N VAL A 425 8.49 -30.75 -32.08
CA VAL A 425 7.08 -30.70 -31.67
C VAL A 425 6.83 -29.33 -31.07
N GLU A 426 5.64 -28.77 -31.27
CA GLU A 426 5.21 -27.59 -30.52
C GLU A 426 5.54 -27.79 -29.03
N MET A 427 6.34 -26.86 -28.48
CA MET A 427 6.79 -26.91 -27.09
C MET A 427 5.65 -26.55 -26.13
N ASP A 428 4.53 -27.28 -26.21
CA ASP A 428 3.41 -27.08 -25.31
C ASP A 428 3.84 -27.47 -23.89
N ALA A 429 3.66 -26.52 -22.98
CA ALA A 429 4.07 -26.61 -21.59
C ALA A 429 3.40 -27.76 -20.82
N TRP A 430 2.33 -28.37 -21.35
CA TRP A 430 1.66 -29.49 -20.71
C TRP A 430 2.26 -30.85 -21.08
N THR A 431 2.91 -31.01 -22.23
CA THR A 431 3.39 -32.31 -22.75
C THR A 431 4.26 -33.09 -21.76
N ARG A 432 5.45 -32.56 -21.42
CA ARG A 432 6.40 -33.19 -20.48
C ARG A 432 5.81 -33.34 -19.06
N PRO A 433 5.16 -32.33 -18.45
CA PRO A 433 4.49 -32.47 -17.16
C PRO A 433 3.33 -33.48 -17.14
N ALA A 434 2.57 -33.61 -18.22
CA ALA A 434 1.49 -34.61 -18.34
C ALA A 434 2.05 -36.02 -18.51
N ALA A 435 3.13 -36.19 -19.30
CA ALA A 435 3.83 -37.47 -19.40
C ALA A 435 4.41 -37.92 -18.06
N LEU A 436 5.06 -37.00 -17.31
CA LEU A 436 5.56 -37.29 -15.96
C LEU A 436 4.42 -37.66 -15.00
N LEU A 437 3.30 -36.91 -15.02
CA LEU A 437 2.12 -37.22 -14.22
C LEU A 437 1.50 -38.58 -14.58
N ALA A 438 1.47 -38.94 -15.87
CA ALA A 438 1.02 -40.25 -16.35
C ALA A 438 1.95 -41.39 -15.92
N SER A 439 3.26 -41.13 -15.81
CA SER A 439 4.22 -42.07 -15.18
C SER A 439 4.17 -42.10 -13.64
N GLY A 440 3.18 -41.45 -13.02
CA GLY A 440 2.94 -41.48 -11.58
C GLY A 440 3.78 -40.51 -10.74
N TYR A 441 4.50 -39.56 -11.35
CA TYR A 441 5.28 -38.58 -10.60
C TYR A 441 4.37 -37.61 -9.85
N ASN A 442 4.68 -37.35 -8.58
CA ASN A 442 3.99 -36.34 -7.81
C ASN A 442 4.46 -34.92 -8.18
N MET A 443 3.67 -33.91 -7.82
CA MET A 443 3.94 -32.50 -8.12
C MET A 443 5.33 -32.00 -7.68
N GLU A 444 5.84 -32.44 -6.53
CA GLU A 444 7.15 -32.04 -6.02
C GLU A 444 8.29 -32.71 -6.83
N GLN A 445 8.05 -33.93 -7.34
CA GLN A 445 8.96 -34.62 -8.26
C GLN A 445 8.95 -34.02 -9.67
N ILE A 446 7.79 -33.65 -10.22
CA ILE A 446 7.67 -32.96 -11.52
C ILE A 446 8.44 -31.63 -11.48
N VAL A 447 8.15 -30.79 -10.48
CA VAL A 447 8.86 -29.51 -10.30
C VAL A 447 10.34 -29.72 -10.03
N LYS A 448 10.75 -30.77 -9.31
CA LYS A 448 12.18 -31.07 -9.14
C LYS A 448 12.82 -31.45 -10.48
N ALA A 449 12.22 -32.35 -11.26
CA ALA A 449 12.78 -32.80 -12.53
C ALA A 449 13.02 -31.63 -13.51
N GLU A 450 12.00 -30.78 -13.70
CA GLU A 450 12.09 -29.61 -14.59
C GLU A 450 13.16 -28.58 -14.14
N PHE A 451 13.38 -28.44 -12.83
CA PHE A 451 14.41 -27.52 -12.31
C PHE A 451 15.82 -28.13 -12.23
N GLU A 452 15.95 -29.44 -12.01
CA GLU A 452 17.23 -30.16 -11.99
C GLU A 452 17.83 -30.28 -13.41
N ASP A 453 16.96 -30.46 -14.42
CA ASP A 453 17.30 -30.46 -15.85
C ASP A 453 17.93 -29.13 -16.31
N ILE A 454 17.48 -28.00 -15.75
CA ILE A 454 17.95 -26.65 -16.08
C ILE A 454 19.06 -26.17 -15.12
N PHE A 455 19.09 -26.65 -13.89
CA PHE A 455 20.05 -26.27 -12.84
C PHE A 455 20.64 -27.50 -12.13
N PRO A 456 21.40 -28.36 -12.84
CA PRO A 456 21.88 -29.64 -12.32
C PRO A 456 22.81 -29.46 -11.12
N GLY A 457 22.51 -30.15 -10.02
CA GLY A 457 23.27 -30.12 -8.77
C GLY A 457 23.05 -28.87 -7.90
N GLU A 458 22.23 -27.91 -8.34
CA GLU A 458 21.94 -26.67 -7.59
C GLU A 458 20.58 -26.70 -6.87
N VAL A 459 19.67 -27.63 -7.20
CA VAL A 459 18.32 -27.70 -6.59
C VAL A 459 18.36 -28.44 -5.24
N ALA A 460 18.29 -27.69 -4.15
CA ALA A 460 18.40 -28.22 -2.79
C ALA A 460 17.10 -28.91 -2.31
N THR A 461 15.95 -28.23 -2.40
CA THR A 461 14.64 -28.78 -2.01
C THR A 461 13.49 -28.12 -2.76
N VAL A 462 12.42 -28.88 -3.01
CA VAL A 462 11.13 -28.38 -3.49
C VAL A 462 10.08 -28.51 -2.38
N SER A 463 9.16 -27.56 -2.29
CA SER A 463 7.97 -27.62 -1.45
C SER A 463 6.77 -27.15 -2.27
N ALA A 464 5.85 -28.05 -2.61
CA ALA A 464 4.64 -27.66 -3.33
C ALA A 464 3.65 -26.96 -2.40
N VAL A 465 2.88 -26.04 -2.97
CA VAL A 465 1.77 -25.40 -2.26
C VAL A 465 0.57 -26.36 -2.27
N ARG A 466 -0.14 -26.42 -1.14
CA ARG A 466 -1.28 -27.33 -0.91
C ARG A 466 -2.54 -26.54 -0.59
N GLU A 467 -3.72 -27.08 -0.91
CA GLU A 467 -5.02 -26.40 -0.74
C GLU A 467 -5.46 -26.38 0.75
N THR A 468 -4.94 -25.45 1.56
CA THR A 468 -5.27 -25.36 2.99
C THR A 468 -6.60 -24.66 3.31
N GLY A 469 -7.47 -24.40 2.34
CA GLY A 469 -8.63 -23.48 2.48
C GLY A 469 -9.70 -23.89 3.51
N ALA A 470 -9.84 -25.19 3.81
CA ALA A 470 -10.65 -25.71 4.91
C ALA A 470 -9.83 -25.79 6.21
N LEU A 471 -8.66 -26.44 6.14
CA LEU A 471 -7.72 -26.63 7.24
C LEU A 471 -7.37 -25.32 7.97
N ASP A 472 -7.07 -24.23 7.24
CA ASP A 472 -6.74 -22.91 7.79
C ASP A 472 -7.82 -22.37 8.74
N ARG A 473 -9.09 -22.75 8.55
CA ARG A 473 -10.19 -22.36 9.44
C ARG A 473 -10.09 -23.11 10.77
N LEU A 474 -9.96 -24.43 10.71
CA LEU A 474 -9.80 -25.29 11.89
C LEU A 474 -8.56 -24.89 12.69
N VAL A 475 -7.43 -24.68 12.01
CA VAL A 475 -6.18 -24.21 12.62
C VAL A 475 -6.32 -22.81 13.23
N SER A 476 -7.10 -21.90 12.62
CA SER A 476 -7.39 -20.59 13.20
C SER A 476 -8.25 -20.68 14.46
N GLU A 477 -9.24 -21.59 14.51
CA GLU A 477 -10.03 -21.82 15.73
C GLU A 477 -9.17 -22.46 16.81
N TYR A 478 -8.43 -23.53 16.47
CA TYR A 478 -7.52 -24.25 17.36
C TYR A 478 -6.51 -23.32 18.05
N ARG A 479 -5.83 -22.45 17.30
CA ARG A 479 -4.93 -21.43 17.87
C ARG A 479 -5.67 -20.47 18.81
N GLY A 480 -6.89 -20.10 18.47
CA GLY A 480 -7.77 -19.31 19.33
C GLY A 480 -8.13 -20.01 20.64
N ARG A 481 -8.54 -21.29 20.60
CA ARG A 481 -8.89 -22.08 21.80
C ARG A 481 -7.67 -22.38 22.66
N MET A 482 -6.55 -22.75 22.06
CA MET A 482 -5.27 -22.98 22.75
C MET A 482 -4.81 -21.70 23.47
N GLN A 483 -4.94 -20.53 22.83
CA GLN A 483 -4.69 -19.24 23.45
C GLN A 483 -5.67 -18.95 24.60
N SER A 484 -6.98 -19.21 24.43
CA SER A 484 -7.98 -19.02 25.49
C SER A 484 -7.72 -19.91 26.70
N LEU A 485 -7.32 -21.18 26.51
CA LEU A 485 -6.98 -22.08 27.61
C LEU A 485 -5.65 -21.68 28.27
N THR A 486 -4.61 -21.31 27.51
CA THR A 486 -3.36 -20.74 28.08
C THR A 486 -3.66 -19.56 29.00
N ASP A 487 -4.52 -18.65 28.55
CA ASP A 487 -4.93 -17.47 29.31
C ASP A 487 -5.81 -17.82 30.53
N LEU A 488 -6.56 -18.93 30.50
CA LEU A 488 -7.33 -19.41 31.63
C LEU A 488 -6.44 -20.08 32.70
N LEU A 489 -5.46 -20.88 32.29
CA LEU A 489 -4.55 -21.57 33.20
C LEU A 489 -3.59 -20.60 33.91
N GLU A 490 -2.99 -19.65 33.18
CA GLU A 490 -2.16 -18.59 33.78
C GLU A 490 -3.00 -17.71 34.74
N HIS A 491 -4.32 -17.54 34.51
CA HIS A 491 -5.21 -16.85 35.44
C HIS A 491 -5.37 -17.61 36.77
N TYR A 492 -5.63 -18.92 36.73
CA TYR A 492 -5.74 -19.75 37.92
C TYR A 492 -4.41 -19.95 38.64
N THR A 493 -3.32 -20.21 37.92
CA THR A 493 -1.95 -20.26 38.46
C THR A 493 -1.59 -18.96 39.18
N ARG A 494 -2.06 -17.80 38.70
CA ARG A 494 -1.89 -16.50 39.37
C ARG A 494 -2.75 -16.34 40.63
N GLN A 495 -3.96 -16.90 40.67
CA GLN A 495 -4.81 -16.89 41.87
C GLN A 495 -4.25 -17.82 42.96
N ARG A 496 -3.79 -19.03 42.56
CA ARG A 496 -3.09 -19.99 43.43
C ARG A 496 -1.84 -19.36 44.06
N ARG A 497 -0.98 -18.72 43.26
CA ARG A 497 0.21 -17.96 43.74
C ARG A 497 -0.12 -16.73 44.61
N ARG A 498 -1.38 -16.35 44.73
CA ARG A 498 -1.86 -15.24 45.59
C ARG A 498 -2.65 -15.71 46.80
N HIS A 499 -2.78 -17.02 47.02
CA HIS A 499 -3.56 -17.61 48.11
C HIS A 499 -4.97 -16.99 48.23
N THR A 500 -5.64 -16.80 47.08
CA THR A 500 -6.96 -16.18 47.02
C THR A 500 -7.99 -17.11 47.67
N ARG A 501 -8.53 -16.73 48.84
CA ARG A 501 -9.42 -17.59 49.68
C ARG A 501 -10.56 -18.29 48.94
N LYS A 502 -11.10 -17.70 47.87
CA LYS A 502 -12.14 -18.32 47.04
C LYS A 502 -11.75 -18.25 45.56
N ILE A 503 -11.46 -19.40 44.97
CA ILE A 503 -11.23 -19.57 43.53
C ILE A 503 -12.48 -20.22 42.93
N VAL A 504 -13.08 -19.57 41.94
CA VAL A 504 -14.34 -20.02 41.32
C VAL A 504 -14.07 -20.60 39.94
N ARG A 505 -14.54 -21.82 39.69
CA ARG A 505 -14.60 -22.45 38.36
C ARG A 505 -15.44 -21.58 37.43
N ARG A 506 -14.83 -21.09 36.35
CA ARG A 506 -15.46 -20.17 35.38
C ARG A 506 -16.30 -20.99 34.42
N LYS A 507 -17.54 -20.57 34.19
CA LYS A 507 -18.38 -21.16 33.15
C LYS A 507 -18.33 -20.34 31.86
N VAL A 508 -18.33 -21.03 30.72
CA VAL A 508 -18.55 -20.46 29.39
C VAL A 508 -19.95 -20.85 28.93
N THR A 509 -20.71 -19.90 28.40
CA THR A 509 -21.96 -20.20 27.72
C THR A 509 -21.65 -20.77 26.34
N VAL A 510 -21.85 -22.07 26.18
CA VAL A 510 -21.66 -22.81 24.93
C VAL A 510 -23.00 -22.95 24.23
N VAL A 511 -23.04 -22.73 22.92
CA VAL A 511 -24.23 -22.89 22.08
C VAL A 511 -23.92 -23.97 21.06
N GLY A 512 -24.51 -25.16 21.20
CA GLY A 512 -24.03 -26.37 20.52
C GLY A 512 -23.95 -26.24 18.99
N TRP A 513 -24.95 -25.62 18.36
CA TRP A 513 -24.98 -25.46 16.90
C TRP A 513 -23.83 -24.62 16.33
N GLN A 514 -23.15 -23.81 17.13
CA GLN A 514 -21.98 -23.03 16.68
C GLN A 514 -20.73 -23.91 16.44
N PHE A 515 -20.72 -25.16 16.92
CA PHE A 515 -19.54 -26.04 16.94
C PHE A 515 -19.65 -27.28 16.04
N GLY A 516 -20.74 -27.42 15.28
CA GLY A 516 -21.06 -28.60 14.46
C GLY A 516 -21.75 -29.73 15.25
N GLY A 517 -21.89 -30.92 14.66
CA GLY A 517 -22.61 -32.07 15.25
C GLY A 517 -22.26 -32.34 16.71
N TRP A 518 -20.97 -32.56 16.99
CA TRP A 518 -20.39 -32.67 18.34
C TRP A 518 -20.90 -31.64 19.35
N GLY A 519 -21.12 -30.40 18.93
CA GLY A 519 -21.64 -29.34 19.79
C GLY A 519 -23.12 -29.55 20.15
N LEU A 520 -23.94 -29.98 19.20
CA LEU A 520 -25.33 -30.37 19.49
C LEU A 520 -25.37 -31.66 20.33
N GLU A 521 -24.53 -32.65 20.03
CA GLU A 521 -24.45 -33.92 20.75
C GLU A 521 -24.02 -33.72 22.22
N THR A 522 -22.96 -32.93 22.46
CA THR A 522 -22.37 -32.76 23.81
C THR A 522 -23.16 -31.75 24.66
N TYR A 523 -23.76 -30.73 24.05
CA TYR A 523 -24.34 -29.59 24.79
C TYR A 523 -25.80 -29.26 24.45
N GLY A 524 -26.37 -29.83 23.39
CA GLY A 524 -27.72 -29.53 22.91
C GLY A 524 -27.81 -28.26 22.05
N PRO A 525 -28.99 -27.96 21.46
CA PRO A 525 -29.20 -26.77 20.65
C PRO A 525 -29.22 -25.47 21.47
N ASN A 526 -29.60 -25.57 22.75
CA ASN A 526 -29.80 -24.44 23.66
C ASN A 526 -28.48 -23.96 24.32
N PRO A 527 -28.39 -22.68 24.74
CA PRO A 527 -27.22 -22.17 25.45
C PRO A 527 -27.04 -22.86 26.81
N LYS A 528 -25.90 -23.55 27.00
CA LYS A 528 -25.55 -24.30 28.22
C LYS A 528 -24.31 -23.71 28.88
N ALA A 529 -24.34 -23.51 30.20
CA ALA A 529 -23.19 -22.99 30.95
C ALA A 529 -22.29 -24.14 31.43
N VAL A 530 -21.16 -24.34 30.74
CA VAL A 530 -20.20 -25.45 30.92
C VAL A 530 -18.93 -24.91 31.57
N ASP A 531 -18.15 -25.73 32.29
CA ASP A 531 -16.83 -25.29 32.77
C ASP A 531 -15.92 -24.91 31.59
N ALA A 532 -15.20 -23.80 31.75
CA ALA A 532 -14.28 -23.29 30.76
C ALA A 532 -13.07 -24.21 30.52
N ILE A 533 -12.61 -24.95 31.54
CA ILE A 533 -11.49 -25.89 31.39
C ILE A 533 -11.95 -27.07 30.53
N ASP A 534 -13.00 -27.77 30.95
CA ASP A 534 -13.53 -28.97 30.30
C ASP A 534 -13.98 -28.70 28.85
N PHE A 535 -14.62 -27.55 28.61
CA PHE A 535 -14.99 -27.14 27.26
C PHE A 535 -13.77 -26.93 26.35
N TYR A 536 -12.73 -26.23 26.83
CA TYR A 536 -11.56 -25.97 25.99
C TYR A 536 -10.69 -27.21 25.79
N THR A 537 -10.53 -28.09 26.78
CA THR A 537 -9.76 -29.33 26.64
C THR A 537 -10.42 -30.27 25.63
N ALA A 538 -11.73 -30.54 25.78
CA ALA A 538 -12.49 -31.40 24.87
C ALA A 538 -12.54 -30.82 23.44
N ARG A 539 -12.79 -29.51 23.27
CA ARG A 539 -12.78 -28.88 21.92
C ARG A 539 -11.38 -28.86 21.30
N LEU A 540 -10.30 -28.78 22.08
CA LEU A 540 -8.94 -28.87 21.54
C LEU A 540 -8.60 -30.29 21.05
N GLN A 541 -8.96 -31.32 21.81
CA GLN A 541 -8.80 -32.71 21.38
C GLN A 541 -9.60 -33.00 20.11
N GLN A 542 -10.87 -32.56 20.06
CA GLN A 542 -11.72 -32.72 18.87
C GLN A 542 -11.17 -31.96 17.66
N LEU A 543 -10.73 -30.70 17.84
CA LEU A 543 -10.10 -29.92 16.76
C LEU A 543 -8.79 -30.57 16.29
N TRP A 544 -8.02 -31.23 17.17
CA TRP A 544 -6.80 -31.95 16.77
C TRP A 544 -7.12 -33.13 15.85
N LEU A 545 -8.16 -33.92 16.15
CA LEU A 545 -8.60 -35.01 15.29
C LEU A 545 -9.02 -34.49 13.90
N MET A 546 -9.90 -33.48 13.86
CA MET A 546 -10.34 -32.84 12.61
C MET A 546 -9.19 -32.21 11.81
N ILE A 547 -8.19 -31.62 12.49
CA ILE A 547 -6.99 -31.07 11.87
C ILE A 547 -6.12 -32.19 11.29
N THR A 548 -5.95 -33.31 11.99
CA THR A 548 -5.15 -34.45 11.52
C THR A 548 -5.77 -35.07 10.27
N GLU A 549 -7.08 -35.32 10.30
CA GLU A 549 -7.86 -35.80 9.15
C GLU A 549 -7.75 -34.84 7.95
N GLN A 550 -8.03 -33.55 8.15
CA GLN A 550 -7.97 -32.55 7.08
C GLN A 550 -6.54 -32.25 6.61
N GLN A 551 -5.51 -32.55 7.41
CA GLN A 551 -4.12 -32.54 6.95
C GLN A 551 -3.85 -33.67 5.97
N GLN A 552 -4.35 -34.90 6.19
CA GLN A 552 -4.21 -35.99 5.23
C GLN A 552 -4.92 -35.67 3.90
N VAL A 553 -6.14 -35.12 3.96
CA VAL A 553 -6.85 -34.65 2.75
C VAL A 553 -6.08 -33.52 2.04
N ALA A 554 -5.49 -32.58 2.79
CA ALA A 554 -4.66 -31.51 2.22
C ALA A 554 -3.27 -31.98 1.73
N LEU A 555 -2.85 -33.23 2.01
CA LEU A 555 -1.63 -33.80 1.43
C LEU A 555 -1.85 -34.34 0.01
N THR A 556 -3.08 -34.68 -0.40
CA THR A 556 -3.38 -35.07 -1.79
C THR A 556 -3.72 -33.86 -2.68
N GLN A 557 -4.21 -32.77 -2.10
CA GLN A 557 -4.68 -31.59 -2.85
C GLN A 557 -3.58 -30.54 -3.09
N PHE A 558 -2.88 -30.67 -4.22
CA PHE A 558 -1.87 -29.72 -4.69
C PHE A 558 -2.47 -28.46 -5.34
N ALA A 559 -1.80 -27.33 -5.15
CA ALA A 559 -2.06 -26.09 -5.87
C ALA A 559 -1.04 -25.90 -7.01
N PRO A 560 -1.35 -25.14 -8.09
CA PRO A 560 -0.46 -24.92 -9.23
C PRO A 560 0.67 -23.89 -8.93
N ALA A 561 1.36 -24.06 -7.79
CA ALA A 561 2.47 -23.23 -7.34
C ALA A 561 3.40 -24.02 -6.40
N ALA A 562 4.69 -23.66 -6.37
CA ALA A 562 5.70 -24.30 -5.55
C ALA A 562 6.79 -23.32 -5.10
N PHE A 563 7.51 -23.66 -4.03
CA PHE A 563 8.75 -23.01 -3.63
C PHE A 563 9.93 -23.93 -3.95
N VAL A 564 10.90 -23.45 -4.73
CA VAL A 564 12.13 -24.16 -5.10
C VAL A 564 13.29 -23.45 -4.40
N THR A 565 14.05 -24.19 -3.59
CA THR A 565 15.23 -23.65 -2.89
C THR A 565 16.50 -24.22 -3.51
N PHE A 566 17.45 -23.35 -3.79
CA PHE A 566 18.74 -23.65 -4.39
C PHE A 566 19.86 -23.70 -3.35
N HIS A 567 20.98 -24.33 -3.69
CA HIS A 567 22.18 -24.29 -2.87
C HIS A 567 22.82 -22.89 -2.89
N THR A 568 22.97 -22.27 -4.06
CA THR A 568 23.54 -20.92 -4.20
C THR A 568 22.50 -19.81 -4.38
N ARG A 569 22.80 -18.61 -3.87
CA ARG A 569 22.07 -17.37 -4.21
C ARG A 569 22.26 -17.00 -5.67
N ARG A 570 23.38 -17.38 -6.28
CA ARG A 570 23.61 -17.27 -7.72
C ARG A 570 22.53 -17.99 -8.53
N ALA A 571 22.28 -19.28 -8.27
CA ALA A 571 21.26 -20.06 -8.99
C ALA A 571 19.85 -19.52 -8.74
N GLN A 572 19.52 -19.19 -7.47
CA GLN A 572 18.28 -18.50 -7.11
C GLN A 572 18.06 -17.23 -7.94
N ALA A 573 19.09 -16.38 -8.04
CA ALA A 573 18.98 -15.09 -8.72
C ALA A 573 18.89 -15.22 -10.25
N MET A 574 19.38 -16.31 -10.83
CA MET A 574 19.13 -16.64 -12.23
C MET A 574 17.70 -17.12 -12.42
N ALA A 575 17.29 -18.19 -11.73
CA ALA A 575 15.96 -18.79 -11.82
C ALA A 575 14.81 -17.81 -11.48
N ALA A 576 15.02 -16.84 -10.58
CA ALA A 576 14.01 -15.85 -10.19
C ALA A 576 13.77 -14.73 -11.22
N ASN A 577 14.59 -14.61 -12.26
CA ASN A 577 14.54 -13.47 -13.21
C ASN A 577 14.71 -13.86 -14.69
N VAL A 578 15.14 -15.09 -15.00
CA VAL A 578 15.11 -15.68 -16.35
C VAL A 578 13.72 -16.32 -16.59
N HIS A 579 13.22 -16.24 -17.82
CA HIS A 579 11.98 -16.91 -18.21
C HIS A 579 12.22 -18.42 -18.38
N MET A 580 11.53 -19.26 -17.60
CA MET A 580 11.64 -20.72 -17.67
C MET A 580 11.00 -21.34 -18.92
N HIS A 581 10.15 -20.59 -19.64
CA HIS A 581 9.39 -21.07 -20.79
C HIS A 581 9.11 -19.91 -21.77
N HIS A 582 8.81 -20.22 -23.04
CA HIS A 582 8.53 -19.20 -24.04
C HIS A 582 7.24 -18.42 -23.70
N ASP A 583 6.09 -19.11 -23.48
CA ASP A 583 4.91 -18.52 -22.83
C ASP A 583 5.03 -18.53 -21.30
N SER A 584 6.08 -17.86 -20.81
CA SER A 584 6.25 -17.50 -19.40
C SER A 584 5.21 -16.47 -18.91
N ARG A 585 4.26 -16.02 -19.75
CA ARG A 585 3.15 -15.17 -19.29
C ARG A 585 2.01 -16.01 -18.73
N ARG A 586 1.81 -17.22 -19.25
CA ARG A 586 0.79 -18.18 -18.80
C ARG A 586 1.33 -19.31 -17.92
N TYR A 587 2.56 -19.79 -18.13
CA TYR A 587 3.10 -20.99 -17.46
C TYR A 587 4.43 -20.74 -16.75
N TRP A 588 4.81 -21.62 -15.82
CA TRP A 588 6.14 -21.68 -15.18
C TRP A 588 6.72 -20.33 -14.68
N ARG A 589 5.87 -19.49 -14.07
CA ARG A 589 6.23 -18.14 -13.67
C ARG A 589 7.06 -18.11 -12.39
N THR A 590 8.35 -17.84 -12.54
CA THR A 590 9.27 -17.65 -11.42
C THR A 590 9.24 -16.21 -10.89
N CYS A 591 9.50 -16.06 -9.59
CA CYS A 591 9.90 -14.78 -8.99
C CYS A 591 10.61 -15.03 -7.65
N ASN A 592 11.35 -14.03 -7.17
CA ASN A 592 11.95 -14.05 -5.82
C ASN A 592 10.88 -14.36 -4.75
N ALA A 593 11.14 -15.35 -3.89
CA ALA A 593 10.19 -15.72 -2.84
C ALA A 593 10.04 -14.58 -1.82
N PRO A 594 8.79 -14.17 -1.45
CA PRO A 594 8.59 -13.25 -0.35
C PRO A 594 8.88 -13.95 0.99
N GLN A 595 9.17 -13.18 2.04
CA GLN A 595 9.37 -13.73 3.39
C GLN A 595 8.11 -14.51 3.85
N PRO A 596 8.22 -15.63 4.60
CA PRO A 596 7.06 -16.44 5.01
C PRO A 596 5.97 -15.69 5.80
N ARG A 597 6.34 -14.60 6.50
CA ARG A 597 5.42 -13.68 7.19
C ARG A 597 4.67 -12.70 6.26
N ASP A 598 5.18 -12.52 5.04
CA ASP A 598 4.63 -11.67 3.99
C ASP A 598 3.74 -12.46 3.01
N VAL A 599 3.92 -13.79 2.95
CA VAL A 599 3.13 -14.73 2.11
C VAL A 599 1.64 -14.73 2.49
N ILE A 600 0.76 -14.48 1.51
CA ILE A 600 -0.69 -14.65 1.66
C ILE A 600 -1.08 -16.04 1.13
N TRP A 601 -0.96 -17.05 2.00
CA TRP A 601 -1.17 -18.47 1.67
C TRP A 601 -2.45 -18.78 0.86
N PRO A 602 -3.65 -18.23 1.19
CA PRO A 602 -4.87 -18.49 0.42
C PRO A 602 -4.89 -17.93 -1.02
N ASN A 603 -3.92 -17.09 -1.40
CA ASN A 603 -3.82 -16.50 -2.74
C ASN A 603 -2.82 -17.25 -3.64
N LEU A 604 -2.05 -18.21 -3.12
CA LEU A 604 -0.96 -18.86 -3.85
C LEU A 604 -1.46 -19.75 -4.98
N GLY A 605 -2.51 -20.56 -4.73
CA GLY A 605 -3.11 -21.46 -5.72
C GLY A 605 -3.99 -20.80 -6.79
N LEU A 606 -3.97 -19.48 -6.90
CA LEU A 606 -4.69 -18.74 -7.93
C LEU A 606 -3.86 -18.62 -9.22
N ARG A 607 -4.44 -18.97 -10.36
CA ARG A 607 -3.78 -18.88 -11.67
C ARG A 607 -3.67 -17.44 -12.21
N ALA A 608 -2.83 -17.24 -13.23
CA ALA A 608 -2.54 -15.97 -13.88
C ALA A 608 -3.81 -15.28 -14.39
N TRP A 609 -4.63 -16.00 -15.16
CA TRP A 609 -5.86 -15.48 -15.73
C TRP A 609 -6.89 -15.15 -14.62
N GLU A 610 -6.98 -15.96 -13.55
CA GLU A 610 -7.87 -15.69 -12.41
C GLU A 610 -7.55 -14.37 -11.73
N ARG A 611 -6.25 -14.11 -11.50
CA ARG A 611 -5.76 -12.84 -10.95
C ARG A 611 -5.97 -11.68 -11.91
N ASN A 612 -5.80 -11.89 -13.22
CA ASN A 612 -6.03 -10.86 -14.24
C ASN A 612 -7.51 -10.45 -14.27
N VAL A 613 -8.45 -11.40 -14.34
CA VAL A 613 -9.91 -11.12 -14.33
C VAL A 613 -10.32 -10.40 -13.05
N ARG A 614 -9.85 -10.86 -11.87
CA ARG A 614 -10.10 -10.17 -10.60
C ARG A 614 -9.48 -8.78 -10.57
N SER A 615 -8.29 -8.60 -11.14
CA SER A 615 -7.62 -7.30 -11.23
C SER A 615 -8.43 -6.32 -12.08
N ILE A 616 -8.87 -6.72 -13.28
CA ILE A 616 -9.70 -5.92 -14.20
C ILE A 616 -11.01 -5.51 -13.52
N LEU A 617 -11.74 -6.46 -12.92
CA LEU A 617 -12.97 -6.18 -12.18
C LEU A 617 -12.74 -5.16 -11.06
N ILE A 618 -11.63 -5.27 -10.33
CA ILE A 618 -11.31 -4.37 -9.21
C ILE A 618 -10.79 -3.00 -9.69
N TRP A 619 -10.22 -2.90 -10.90
CA TRP A 619 -9.94 -1.63 -11.57
C TRP A 619 -11.24 -0.95 -12.05
N ALA A 620 -12.20 -1.70 -12.58
CA ALA A 620 -13.51 -1.15 -12.95
C ALA A 620 -14.27 -0.62 -11.73
N ILE A 621 -14.33 -1.40 -10.63
CA ILE A 621 -14.91 -0.95 -9.36
C ILE A 621 -14.15 0.26 -8.80
N PHE A 622 -12.83 0.34 -8.97
CA PHE A 622 -12.03 1.49 -8.56
C PHE A 622 -12.35 2.76 -9.37
N ILE A 623 -12.60 2.65 -10.67
CA ILE A 623 -13.02 3.78 -11.51
C ILE A 623 -14.40 4.28 -11.07
N VAL A 624 -15.37 3.38 -10.91
CA VAL A 624 -16.72 3.73 -10.41
C VAL A 624 -16.65 4.37 -9.02
N LEU A 625 -15.84 3.84 -8.11
CA LEU A 625 -15.59 4.41 -6.78
C LEU A 625 -14.97 5.82 -6.87
N THR A 626 -14.03 6.03 -7.80
CA THR A 626 -13.39 7.34 -7.99
C THR A 626 -14.40 8.37 -8.49
N ILE A 627 -15.21 8.04 -9.50
CA ILE A 627 -16.27 8.90 -10.03
C ILE A 627 -17.31 9.20 -8.95
N PHE A 628 -17.75 8.19 -8.18
CA PHE A 628 -18.68 8.37 -7.07
C PHE A 628 -18.15 9.32 -5.99
N TYR A 629 -16.84 9.37 -5.76
CA TYR A 629 -16.22 10.29 -4.80
C TYR A 629 -16.00 11.71 -5.33
N ILE A 630 -16.06 11.96 -6.64
CA ILE A 630 -15.99 13.33 -7.20
C ILE A 630 -17.20 14.14 -6.72
N VAL A 631 -18.42 13.64 -6.92
CA VAL A 631 -19.69 14.34 -6.62
C VAL A 631 -19.80 14.89 -5.18
N PRO A 632 -19.54 14.10 -4.11
CA PRO A 632 -19.59 14.62 -2.74
C PRO A 632 -18.42 15.57 -2.43
N ILE A 633 -17.24 15.41 -3.06
CA ILE A 633 -16.12 16.32 -2.86
C ILE A 633 -16.39 17.67 -3.55
N SER A 634 -16.93 17.67 -4.78
CA SER A 634 -17.37 18.90 -5.44
C SER A 634 -18.49 19.59 -4.64
N ALA A 635 -19.45 18.84 -4.11
CA ALA A 635 -20.46 19.39 -3.21
C ALA A 635 -19.85 20.05 -1.96
N ILE A 636 -18.86 19.41 -1.32
CA ILE A 636 -18.13 19.99 -0.17
C ILE A 636 -17.46 21.32 -0.54
N GLN A 637 -16.85 21.43 -1.72
CA GLN A 637 -16.20 22.68 -2.15
C GLN A 637 -17.20 23.79 -2.52
N VAL A 638 -18.33 23.45 -3.15
CA VAL A 638 -19.35 24.44 -3.54
C VAL A 638 -20.15 24.94 -2.33
N TYR A 639 -20.59 24.06 -1.44
CA TYR A 639 -21.52 24.43 -0.35
C TYR A 639 -20.84 25.14 0.84
N ILE A 640 -19.53 25.03 1.02
CA ILE A 640 -18.80 25.60 2.18
C ILE A 640 -18.19 26.99 1.86
N GLN A 641 -18.61 27.63 0.77
CA GLN A 641 -18.22 29.01 0.42
C GLN A 641 -19.08 30.06 1.16
N VAL A 642 -18.42 31.10 1.72
CA VAL A 642 -19.07 32.19 2.49
C VAL A 642 -20.29 32.76 1.78
N ASN A 643 -20.13 33.11 0.50
CA ASN A 643 -21.14 33.81 -0.28
C ASN A 643 -22.39 32.98 -0.59
N ARG A 644 -22.37 31.67 -0.34
CA ARG A 644 -23.56 30.80 -0.42
C ARG A 644 -24.16 30.59 0.97
N LEU A 645 -23.32 30.46 2.00
CA LEU A 645 -23.77 30.32 3.40
C LEU A 645 -24.45 31.57 3.95
N SER A 646 -23.93 32.77 3.63
CA SER A 646 -24.46 34.06 4.10
C SER A 646 -25.81 34.46 3.48
N ARG A 647 -26.18 33.85 2.33
CA ARG A 647 -27.51 34.00 1.71
C ARG A 647 -28.60 33.27 2.49
N VAL A 648 -28.25 32.26 3.30
CA VAL A 648 -29.19 31.56 4.16
C VAL A 648 -29.37 32.35 5.46
N ALA A 649 -30.52 33.02 5.62
CA ALA A 649 -30.79 33.90 6.75
C ALA A 649 -30.54 33.24 8.12
N ALA A 650 -30.89 31.96 8.28
CA ALA A 650 -30.66 31.18 9.51
C ALA A 650 -29.19 30.90 9.85
N LEU A 651 -28.26 31.07 8.90
CA LEU A 651 -26.81 30.88 9.08
C LEU A 651 -26.04 32.20 9.10
N LYS A 652 -26.68 33.34 8.81
CA LYS A 652 -26.03 34.66 8.72
C LYS A 652 -25.26 35.01 10.00
N TRP A 653 -25.82 34.74 11.18
CA TRP A 653 -25.21 35.01 12.49
C TRP A 653 -23.87 34.29 12.71
N LEU A 654 -23.70 33.11 12.10
CA LEU A 654 -22.52 32.24 12.23
C LEU A 654 -21.32 32.82 11.48
N VAL A 655 -21.60 33.56 10.40
CA VAL A 655 -20.60 34.26 9.56
C VAL A 655 -20.19 35.60 10.18
N THR A 656 -21.09 36.27 10.92
CA THR A 656 -20.81 37.60 11.52
C THR A 656 -19.74 37.58 12.64
N TRP A 657 -19.44 36.43 13.22
CA TRP A 657 -18.44 36.32 14.29
C TRP A 657 -17.01 36.13 13.73
N PRO A 658 -16.05 37.05 13.98
CA PRO A 658 -14.76 37.09 13.27
C PRO A 658 -13.77 35.97 13.62
N VAL A 659 -14.08 35.13 14.62
CA VAL A 659 -13.33 33.90 14.93
C VAL A 659 -13.99 32.67 14.31
N LEU A 660 -15.31 32.71 14.08
CA LEU A 660 -16.05 31.62 13.47
C LEU A 660 -15.93 31.67 11.93
N SER A 661 -15.79 32.85 11.31
CA SER A 661 -15.55 32.96 9.86
C SER A 661 -14.41 32.06 9.39
N GLY A 662 -13.18 32.27 9.87
CA GLY A 662 -12.02 31.47 9.43
C GLY A 662 -12.09 29.99 9.82
N PHE A 663 -12.83 29.65 10.89
CA PHE A 663 -13.15 28.27 11.19
C PHE A 663 -14.04 27.64 10.11
N PHE A 664 -15.17 28.26 9.75
CA PHE A 664 -16.07 27.72 8.73
C PHE A 664 -15.50 27.79 7.30
N VAL A 665 -14.58 28.74 7.05
CA VAL A 665 -14.04 29.03 5.71
C VAL A 665 -12.79 28.23 5.37
N ALA A 666 -11.77 28.21 6.25
CA ALA A 666 -10.48 27.59 5.94
C ALA A 666 -10.26 26.27 6.69
N PHE A 667 -10.77 26.14 7.91
CA PHE A 667 -10.56 24.95 8.75
C PHE A 667 -11.60 23.85 8.51
N LEU A 668 -12.89 24.19 8.40
CA LEU A 668 -13.96 23.21 8.28
C LEU A 668 -13.96 22.43 6.94
N PRO A 669 -13.89 23.04 5.74
CA PRO A 669 -13.94 22.26 4.50
C PRO A 669 -12.72 21.35 4.35
N THR A 670 -11.54 21.80 4.79
CA THR A 670 -10.32 20.97 4.80
C THR A 670 -10.44 19.81 5.79
N LEU A 671 -11.06 20.02 6.97
CA LEU A 671 -11.36 18.96 7.94
C LEU A 671 -12.40 17.97 7.42
N VAL A 672 -13.52 18.45 6.87
CA VAL A 672 -14.59 17.63 6.30
C VAL A 672 -14.06 16.76 5.16
N LEU A 673 -13.28 17.34 4.24
CA LEU A 673 -12.60 16.58 3.19
C LEU A 673 -11.67 15.51 3.77
N ARG A 674 -10.86 15.83 4.79
CA ARG A 674 -9.98 14.84 5.41
C ARG A 674 -10.74 13.71 6.13
N LEU A 675 -11.86 14.01 6.78
CA LEU A 675 -12.73 13.02 7.42
C LEU A 675 -13.41 12.13 6.37
N PHE A 676 -13.88 12.70 5.26
CA PHE A 676 -14.51 11.96 4.16
C PHE A 676 -13.53 11.02 3.43
N LEU A 677 -12.24 11.41 3.35
CA LEU A 677 -11.18 10.58 2.77
C LEU A 677 -10.65 9.48 3.71
N TRP A 678 -10.92 9.54 5.02
CA TRP A 678 -10.40 8.59 6.01
C TRP A 678 -10.73 7.10 5.76
N PRO A 679 -11.94 6.70 5.34
CA PRO A 679 -12.23 5.28 5.06
C PRO A 679 -11.60 4.76 3.75
N VAL A 680 -11.23 5.64 2.81
CA VAL A 680 -10.77 5.27 1.46
C VAL A 680 -9.56 4.32 1.45
N PRO A 681 -8.43 4.56 2.14
CA PRO A 681 -7.29 3.63 2.11
C PRO A 681 -7.65 2.24 2.65
N TYR A 682 -8.57 2.14 3.62
CA TYR A 682 -9.04 0.85 4.13
C TYR A 682 -9.89 0.10 3.08
N LEU A 683 -10.78 0.81 2.38
CA LEU A 683 -11.56 0.25 1.28
C LEU A 683 -10.64 -0.23 0.14
N LEU A 684 -9.65 0.58 -0.25
CA LEU A 684 -8.64 0.21 -1.25
C LEU A 684 -7.75 -0.96 -0.80
N SER A 685 -7.47 -1.11 0.49
CA SER A 685 -6.78 -2.28 1.06
C SER A 685 -7.64 -3.54 0.98
N ILE A 686 -8.94 -3.45 1.29
CA ILE A 686 -9.90 -4.56 1.13
C ILE A 686 -9.98 -4.99 -0.34
N MET A 687 -10.20 -4.04 -1.25
CA MET A 687 -10.21 -4.27 -2.70
C MET A 687 -8.91 -4.91 -3.19
N SER A 688 -7.74 -4.40 -2.77
CA SER A 688 -6.45 -4.92 -3.22
C SER A 688 -6.15 -6.33 -2.69
N ARG A 689 -6.71 -6.75 -1.55
CA ARG A 689 -6.65 -8.15 -1.08
C ARG A 689 -7.48 -9.09 -1.96
N PHE A 690 -8.63 -8.66 -2.47
CA PHE A 690 -9.46 -9.44 -3.40
C PHE A 690 -8.82 -9.64 -4.78
N GLN A 691 -7.81 -8.85 -5.17
CA GLN A 691 -7.05 -9.04 -6.42
C GLN A 691 -6.22 -10.34 -6.45
N GLY A 692 -6.13 -11.10 -5.35
CA GLY A 692 -5.41 -12.38 -5.32
C GLY A 692 -3.88 -12.23 -5.28
N LEU A 693 -3.38 -11.12 -4.73
CA LEU A 693 -1.96 -10.81 -4.65
C LEU A 693 -1.22 -11.75 -3.70
N VAL A 694 -0.03 -12.19 -4.11
CA VAL A 694 0.80 -13.23 -3.45
C VAL A 694 1.27 -12.84 -2.06
N SER A 695 1.53 -11.55 -1.81
CA SER A 695 2.14 -11.08 -0.57
C SER A 695 1.54 -9.77 -0.07
N GLN A 696 1.66 -9.50 1.23
CA GLN A 696 1.14 -8.28 1.84
C GLN A 696 1.91 -7.03 1.37
N SER A 697 3.20 -7.15 1.13
CA SER A 697 4.04 -6.13 0.49
C SER A 697 3.51 -5.73 -0.90
N LYS A 698 3.07 -6.70 -1.70
CA LYS A 698 2.41 -6.47 -3.01
C LYS A 698 1.03 -5.84 -2.84
N VAL A 699 0.25 -6.23 -1.82
CA VAL A 699 -1.03 -5.57 -1.47
C VAL A 699 -0.79 -4.09 -1.14
N ASP A 700 0.14 -3.78 -0.24
CA ASP A 700 0.41 -2.41 0.20
C ASP A 700 0.90 -1.55 -0.98
N THR A 701 1.84 -2.07 -1.79
CA THR A 701 2.30 -1.44 -3.06
C THR A 701 1.11 -1.12 -3.99
N ALA A 702 0.15 -2.05 -4.11
CA ALA A 702 -1.04 -1.88 -4.93
C ALA A 702 -2.10 -0.94 -4.33
N VAL A 703 -2.07 -0.67 -3.02
CA VAL A 703 -2.84 0.41 -2.38
C VAL A 703 -2.17 1.75 -2.64
N ILE A 704 -0.85 1.87 -2.47
CA ILE A 704 -0.10 3.12 -2.70
C ILE A 704 -0.37 3.66 -4.12
N ARG A 705 -0.40 2.79 -5.14
CA ARG A 705 -0.69 3.18 -6.53
C ARG A 705 -2.13 3.69 -6.68
N LYS A 706 -3.11 2.93 -6.18
CA LYS A 706 -4.54 3.29 -6.33
C LYS A 706 -4.89 4.54 -5.53
N TYR A 707 -4.43 4.65 -4.29
CA TYR A 707 -4.80 5.77 -3.42
C TYR A 707 -4.15 7.08 -3.88
N PHE A 708 -2.92 7.06 -4.41
CA PHE A 708 -2.34 8.24 -5.07
C PHE A 708 -3.13 8.66 -6.32
N ILE A 709 -3.45 7.74 -7.23
CA ILE A 709 -4.26 8.07 -8.42
C ILE A 709 -5.62 8.65 -8.01
N PHE A 710 -6.27 8.03 -7.02
CA PHE A 710 -7.51 8.51 -6.43
C PHE A 710 -7.36 9.92 -5.85
N GLN A 711 -6.29 10.20 -5.08
CA GLN A 711 -6.02 11.51 -4.51
C GLN A 711 -5.75 12.57 -5.60
N VAL A 712 -5.02 12.24 -6.67
CA VAL A 712 -4.82 13.17 -7.81
C VAL A 712 -6.14 13.51 -8.48
N VAL A 713 -7.01 12.53 -8.75
CA VAL A 713 -8.31 12.79 -9.41
C VAL A 713 -9.29 13.52 -8.48
N THR A 714 -9.40 13.09 -7.21
CA THR A 714 -10.47 13.58 -6.30
C THR A 714 -10.05 14.76 -5.42
N VAL A 715 -8.82 14.75 -4.89
CA VAL A 715 -8.35 15.79 -3.96
C VAL A 715 -7.75 16.95 -4.73
N PHE A 716 -7.01 16.70 -5.82
CA PHE A 716 -6.48 17.75 -6.68
C PHE A 716 -7.47 18.14 -7.78
N ILE A 717 -7.58 17.35 -8.87
CA ILE A 717 -8.30 17.75 -10.10
C ILE A 717 -9.75 18.15 -9.83
N ALA A 718 -10.53 17.30 -9.13
CA ALA A 718 -11.94 17.59 -8.86
C ALA A 718 -12.16 18.79 -7.91
N THR A 719 -11.22 19.09 -7.01
CA THR A 719 -11.27 20.31 -6.19
C THR A 719 -10.95 21.54 -7.03
N VAL A 720 -9.97 21.46 -7.95
CA VAL A 720 -9.66 22.58 -8.85
C VAL A 720 -10.86 22.91 -9.74
N ILE A 721 -11.43 21.92 -10.43
CA ILE A 721 -12.58 22.12 -11.33
C ILE A 721 -13.84 22.56 -10.56
N SER A 722 -14.11 21.97 -9.39
CA SER A 722 -15.31 22.34 -8.61
C SER A 722 -15.16 23.64 -7.82
N GLY A 723 -13.94 24.09 -7.59
CA GLY A 723 -13.64 25.33 -6.87
C GLY A 723 -13.53 26.54 -7.79
N SER A 724 -13.21 26.33 -9.09
CA SER A 724 -13.03 27.42 -10.05
C SER A 724 -14.35 28.11 -10.38
N LEU A 725 -15.38 27.37 -10.80
CA LEU A 725 -16.77 27.84 -10.89
C LEU A 725 -17.77 26.68 -11.03
N ALA A 726 -19.07 26.98 -10.86
CA ALA A 726 -20.13 26.06 -11.29
C ALA A 726 -20.45 26.22 -12.79
N ASP A 727 -20.30 27.44 -13.30
CA ASP A 727 -20.74 27.83 -14.64
C ASP A 727 -19.69 27.43 -15.71
N GLU A 728 -18.40 27.39 -15.33
CA GLU A 728 -17.31 26.80 -16.14
C GLU A 728 -17.51 25.29 -16.39
N LEU A 729 -18.29 24.58 -15.54
CA LEU A 729 -18.58 23.16 -15.76
C LEU A 729 -19.55 22.96 -16.94
N GLU A 730 -20.46 23.90 -17.17
CA GLU A 730 -21.36 23.90 -18.33
C GLU A 730 -20.55 24.16 -19.61
N GLU A 731 -19.65 25.16 -19.60
CA GLU A 731 -18.73 25.39 -20.73
C GLU A 731 -17.84 24.17 -21.01
N LEU A 732 -17.35 23.47 -19.98
CA LEU A 732 -16.53 22.27 -20.15
C LEU A 732 -17.32 21.06 -20.69
N ILE A 733 -18.61 20.93 -20.34
CA ILE A 733 -19.51 19.89 -20.90
C ILE A 733 -19.71 20.13 -22.41
N HIS A 734 -19.84 21.39 -22.83
CA HIS A 734 -19.97 21.75 -24.25
C HIS A 734 -18.63 21.76 -25.01
N ASN A 735 -17.52 22.13 -24.36
CA ASN A 735 -16.19 22.30 -24.96
C ASN A 735 -15.09 21.54 -24.18
N PRO A 736 -15.03 20.20 -24.25
CA PRO A 736 -14.05 19.39 -23.49
C PRO A 736 -12.58 19.66 -23.86
N SER A 737 -12.32 20.30 -25.01
CA SER A 737 -10.98 20.78 -25.41
C SER A 737 -10.41 21.84 -24.46
N GLN A 738 -11.26 22.60 -23.75
CA GLN A 738 -10.86 23.66 -22.83
C GLN A 738 -10.42 23.15 -21.44
N ILE A 739 -10.34 21.84 -21.21
CA ILE A 739 -9.95 21.28 -19.90
C ILE A 739 -8.60 21.81 -19.39
N ILE A 740 -7.66 22.14 -20.28
CA ILE A 740 -6.35 22.70 -19.93
C ILE A 740 -6.47 24.19 -19.52
N THR A 741 -7.31 24.99 -20.19
CA THR A 741 -7.51 26.41 -19.85
C THR A 741 -8.34 26.57 -18.57
N VAL A 742 -9.37 25.74 -18.37
CA VAL A 742 -10.12 25.67 -17.10
C VAL A 742 -9.21 25.26 -15.94
N LEU A 743 -8.43 24.17 -16.08
CA LEU A 743 -7.49 23.73 -15.04
C LEU A 743 -6.43 24.81 -14.73
N ALA A 744 -5.92 25.50 -15.76
CA ALA A 744 -4.95 26.58 -15.61
C ALA A 744 -5.50 27.81 -14.87
N ASN A 745 -6.73 28.23 -15.18
CA ASN A 745 -7.37 29.37 -14.54
C ASN A 745 -7.85 29.04 -13.12
N GLY A 746 -8.36 27.82 -12.92
CA GLY A 746 -8.90 27.33 -11.65
C GLY A 746 -7.85 26.95 -10.61
N ALA A 747 -6.66 26.47 -11.01
CA ALA A 747 -5.66 26.03 -10.05
C ALA A 747 -5.20 27.16 -9.10
N PRO A 748 -4.83 28.38 -9.57
CA PRO A 748 -4.42 29.47 -8.69
C PRO A 748 -5.44 29.84 -7.60
N SER A 749 -6.75 29.88 -7.89
CA SER A 749 -7.77 30.27 -6.89
C SER A 749 -7.94 29.24 -5.77
N GLN A 750 -7.56 27.97 -6.01
CA GLN A 750 -7.58 26.93 -4.98
C GLN A 750 -6.28 26.84 -4.16
N ALA A 751 -5.25 27.64 -4.48
CA ALA A 751 -3.96 27.56 -3.79
C ALA A 751 -4.07 27.82 -2.27
N VAL A 752 -4.92 28.77 -1.84
CA VAL A 752 -5.15 29.08 -0.42
C VAL A 752 -5.91 27.95 0.30
N PHE A 753 -6.83 27.27 -0.39
CA PHE A 753 -7.47 26.05 0.12
C PHE A 753 -6.43 24.94 0.32
N PHE A 754 -5.54 24.69 -0.65
CA PHE A 754 -4.51 23.66 -0.54
C PHE A 754 -3.43 24.00 0.50
N MET A 755 -3.08 25.28 0.69
CA MET A 755 -2.29 25.73 1.84
C MET A 755 -2.98 25.38 3.17
N SER A 756 -4.26 25.72 3.32
CA SER A 756 -5.05 25.43 4.52
C SER A 756 -5.16 23.92 4.79
N TYR A 757 -5.28 23.12 3.72
CA TYR A 757 -5.29 21.65 3.79
C TYR A 757 -3.95 21.08 4.26
N LEU A 758 -2.82 21.52 3.68
CA LEU A 758 -1.49 21.09 4.13
C LEU A 758 -1.19 21.53 5.57
N LEU A 759 -1.67 22.71 5.97
CA LEU A 759 -1.54 23.23 7.33
C LEU A 759 -2.33 22.39 8.35
N LEU A 760 -3.57 22.02 8.01
CA LEU A 760 -4.38 21.07 8.77
C LEU A 760 -3.68 19.71 8.90
N LEU A 761 -3.11 19.19 7.80
CA LEU A 761 -2.34 17.95 7.85
C LEU A 761 -1.13 18.08 8.79
N ALA A 762 -0.37 19.17 8.69
CA ALA A 762 0.87 19.41 9.44
C ALA A 762 0.67 19.57 10.95
N LEU A 763 -0.29 20.40 11.36
CA LEU A 763 -0.45 20.83 12.76
C LEU A 763 -1.58 20.09 13.49
N THR A 764 -2.64 19.66 12.79
CA THR A 764 -3.73 18.91 13.40
C THR A 764 -3.55 17.41 13.19
N VAL A 765 -3.51 16.92 11.94
CA VAL A 765 -3.64 15.48 11.65
C VAL A 765 -2.41 14.68 12.06
N LYS A 766 -1.19 15.10 11.69
CA LYS A 766 0.01 14.32 12.03
C LYS A 766 0.33 14.34 13.54
N PRO A 767 0.13 15.43 14.30
CA PRO A 767 0.18 15.37 15.77
C PRO A 767 -0.91 14.48 16.37
N ILE A 768 -2.16 14.49 15.87
CA ILE A 768 -3.21 13.57 16.36
C ILE A 768 -2.83 12.10 16.08
N SER A 769 -2.13 11.82 14.98
CA SER A 769 -1.61 10.47 14.69
C SER A 769 -0.61 9.99 15.76
N LEU A 770 0.08 10.88 16.49
CA LEU A 770 0.97 10.53 17.60
C LEU A 770 0.21 9.95 18.81
N LEU A 771 -1.04 10.37 19.05
CA LEU A 771 -1.92 9.86 20.11
C LEU A 771 -2.49 8.46 19.80
N ARG A 772 -2.64 8.12 18.51
CA ARG A 772 -3.20 6.84 18.02
C ARG A 772 -4.52 6.44 18.70
N ILE A 773 -5.41 7.42 18.90
CA ILE A 773 -6.61 7.32 19.77
C ILE A 773 -7.43 6.03 19.56
N PRO A 774 -7.78 5.58 18.32
CA PRO A 774 -8.57 4.36 18.15
C PRO A 774 -7.86 3.11 18.68
N ALA A 775 -6.55 3.01 18.46
CA ALA A 775 -5.73 1.91 18.96
C ALA A 775 -5.56 1.99 20.49
N LEU A 776 -5.45 3.19 21.06
CA LEU A 776 -5.39 3.40 22.52
C LEU A 776 -6.72 3.01 23.21
N VAL A 777 -7.86 3.37 22.63
CA VAL A 777 -9.20 3.01 23.15
C VAL A 777 -9.40 1.49 23.07
N VAL A 778 -9.14 0.87 21.91
CA VAL A 778 -9.20 -0.60 21.77
C VAL A 778 -8.22 -1.30 22.73
N PHE A 779 -7.01 -0.76 22.90
CA PHE A 779 -6.05 -1.26 23.89
C PHE A 779 -6.59 -1.19 25.31
N ARG A 780 -7.22 -0.08 25.72
CA ARG A 780 -7.78 0.09 27.08
C ARG A 780 -8.96 -0.84 27.33
N LEU A 781 -9.92 -0.91 26.39
CA LEU A 781 -11.07 -1.83 26.47
C LEU A 781 -10.61 -3.29 26.55
N ARG A 782 -9.72 -3.72 25.64
CA ARG A 782 -9.19 -5.09 25.66
C ARG A 782 -8.30 -5.37 26.87
N THR A 783 -7.60 -4.37 27.44
CA THR A 783 -6.81 -4.52 28.67
C THR A 783 -7.68 -4.67 29.92
N ALA A 784 -8.86 -4.06 29.95
CA ALA A 784 -9.84 -4.26 31.02
C ALA A 784 -10.39 -5.70 31.00
N VAL A 785 -10.71 -6.22 29.81
CA VAL A 785 -11.18 -7.61 29.62
C VAL A 785 -10.06 -8.65 29.81
N ALA A 786 -8.83 -8.34 29.41
CA ALA A 786 -7.71 -9.29 29.46
C ALA A 786 -7.25 -9.58 30.91
N TYR A 787 -7.25 -10.85 31.30
CA TYR A 787 -6.99 -11.28 32.67
C TYR A 787 -5.50 -11.26 33.06
N ASN A 788 -4.59 -11.62 32.14
CA ASN A 788 -3.19 -11.87 32.47
C ASN A 788 -2.24 -10.83 31.86
N GLU A 789 -1.00 -10.81 32.35
CA GLU A 789 0.01 -9.92 31.79
C GLU A 789 0.47 -10.40 30.40
N ARG A 790 0.54 -11.71 30.14
CA ARG A 790 0.82 -12.24 28.78
C ARG A 790 -0.29 -11.85 27.80
N SER A 791 -1.56 -11.96 28.20
CA SER A 791 -2.72 -11.48 27.42
C SER A 791 -2.61 -10.00 27.08
N ARG A 792 -2.30 -9.18 28.09
CA ARG A 792 -2.14 -7.71 27.95
C ARG A 792 -0.91 -7.33 27.12
N ALA A 793 0.16 -8.13 27.17
CA ALA A 793 1.38 -7.91 26.39
C ALA A 793 1.11 -7.99 24.89
N ARG A 794 0.43 -9.05 24.43
CA ARG A 794 0.09 -9.26 23.01
C ARG A 794 -0.73 -8.10 22.40
N LEU A 795 -1.48 -7.35 23.23
CA LEU A 795 -2.24 -6.18 22.78
C LEU A 795 -1.39 -4.96 22.42
N TRP A 796 -0.20 -4.79 23.02
CA TRP A 796 0.71 -3.68 22.70
C TRP A 796 1.96 -4.10 21.91
N GLN A 797 2.32 -5.39 21.91
CA GLN A 797 3.45 -5.91 21.13
C GLN A 797 3.16 -5.91 19.62
N ASN A 798 1.97 -6.36 19.21
CA ASN A 798 1.64 -6.61 17.80
C ASN A 798 1.20 -5.33 17.04
N GLN A 799 1.92 -4.23 17.26
CA GLN A 799 1.65 -2.93 16.62
C GLN A 799 2.54 -2.74 15.40
N HIS A 800 1.92 -2.50 14.24
CA HIS A 800 2.57 -2.41 12.94
C HIS A 800 2.12 -1.13 12.21
N MET A 801 2.93 -0.63 11.27
CA MET A 801 2.47 0.36 10.29
C MET A 801 2.01 -0.35 9.01
N ASP A 802 0.88 0.11 8.45
CA ASP A 802 0.40 -0.29 7.13
C ASP A 802 0.85 0.75 6.10
N TYR A 803 2.03 0.54 5.49
CA TYR A 803 2.66 1.45 4.50
C TYR A 803 1.69 1.85 3.37
N GLY A 804 0.77 0.97 3.00
CA GLY A 804 -0.27 1.21 2.00
C GLY A 804 -1.16 2.43 2.27
N ASN A 805 -1.41 2.75 3.55
CA ASN A 805 -2.28 3.85 3.96
C ASN A 805 -1.49 5.15 4.14
N GLU A 806 -0.28 5.07 4.68
CA GLU A 806 0.49 6.24 5.14
C GLU A 806 1.35 6.89 4.04
N VAL A 807 1.90 6.12 3.09
CA VAL A 807 2.76 6.68 2.03
C VAL A 807 2.01 7.67 1.11
N PRO A 808 0.76 7.41 0.66
CA PRO A 808 0.05 8.30 -0.25
C PRO A 808 -0.16 9.71 0.29
N ASP A 809 -0.51 9.84 1.57
CA ASP A 809 -0.59 11.10 2.35
C ASP A 809 0.66 11.98 2.21
N HIS A 810 1.84 11.38 2.02
CA HIS A 810 3.08 12.11 1.82
C HIS A 810 3.30 12.46 0.34
N THR A 811 2.97 11.55 -0.58
CA THR A 811 3.12 11.80 -2.02
C THR A 811 2.17 12.85 -2.57
N ILE A 812 0.92 12.91 -2.08
CA ILE A 812 -0.02 13.99 -2.46
C ILE A 812 0.45 15.36 -1.92
N ALA A 813 1.09 15.39 -0.74
CA ALA A 813 1.67 16.61 -0.20
C ALA A 813 2.90 17.09 -0.98
N ILE A 814 3.72 16.18 -1.53
CA ILE A 814 4.77 16.56 -2.49
C ILE A 814 4.15 17.12 -3.77
N LEU A 815 3.08 16.49 -4.28
CA LEU A 815 2.41 16.98 -5.49
C LEU A 815 1.82 18.37 -5.30
N LEU A 816 0.98 18.59 -4.28
CA LEU A 816 0.38 19.91 -4.01
C LEU A 816 1.45 20.99 -3.75
N GLY A 817 2.51 20.65 -3.00
CA GLY A 817 3.60 21.59 -2.74
C GLY A 817 4.44 21.93 -3.97
N LEU A 818 4.59 21.01 -4.93
CA LEU A 818 5.26 21.26 -6.21
C LEU A 818 4.37 22.06 -7.17
N GLU A 819 3.12 21.63 -7.32
CA GLU A 819 2.11 22.22 -8.22
C GLU A 819 1.99 23.73 -8.02
N PHE A 820 1.84 24.15 -6.78
CA PHE A 820 1.61 25.55 -6.43
C PHE A 820 2.90 26.33 -6.12
N CYS A 821 4.10 25.74 -6.23
CA CYS A 821 5.33 26.39 -5.73
C CYS A 821 5.68 27.74 -6.38
N ILE A 822 5.27 27.97 -7.64
CA ILE A 822 5.40 29.26 -8.35
C ILE A 822 4.10 30.07 -8.27
N MET A 823 2.93 29.40 -8.28
CA MET A 823 1.63 30.06 -8.27
C MET A 823 1.35 30.77 -6.93
N GLU A 824 1.74 30.14 -5.82
CA GLU A 824 1.60 30.65 -4.46
C GLU A 824 2.81 30.22 -3.59
N PRO A 825 3.88 31.04 -3.51
CA PRO A 825 5.15 30.69 -2.87
C PRO A 825 5.06 30.20 -1.42
N LEU A 826 4.11 30.68 -0.63
CA LEU A 826 4.00 30.38 0.80
C LEU A 826 3.61 28.92 1.05
N ILE A 827 2.99 28.24 0.07
CA ILE A 827 2.65 26.81 0.19
C ILE A 827 3.90 25.94 0.41
N THR A 828 5.06 26.35 -0.11
CA THR A 828 6.32 25.63 0.09
C THR A 828 6.72 25.60 1.56
N VAL A 829 6.48 26.70 2.30
CA VAL A 829 6.80 26.83 3.73
C VAL A 829 5.85 25.97 4.56
N VAL A 830 4.58 25.91 4.17
CA VAL A 830 3.59 25.01 4.80
C VAL A 830 3.91 23.54 4.51
N ALA A 831 4.38 23.22 3.29
CA ALA A 831 4.84 21.87 2.93
C ALA A 831 6.12 21.47 3.70
N LEU A 832 7.07 22.39 3.88
CA LEU A 832 8.25 22.17 4.74
C LEU A 832 7.82 21.90 6.19
N LEU A 833 6.90 22.69 6.75
CA LEU A 833 6.33 22.47 8.08
C LEU A 833 5.66 21.09 8.19
N TYR A 834 4.90 20.68 7.17
CA TYR A 834 4.30 19.34 7.08
C TYR A 834 5.36 18.23 7.16
N PHE A 835 6.43 18.31 6.36
CA PHE A 835 7.48 17.28 6.38
C PHE A 835 8.29 17.27 7.68
N LEU A 836 8.58 18.43 8.28
CA LEU A 836 9.27 18.52 9.57
C LEU A 836 8.43 17.94 10.73
N ALA A 837 7.15 18.31 10.83
CA ALA A 837 6.24 17.75 11.82
C ALA A 837 6.08 16.22 11.65
N THR A 838 5.92 15.78 10.40
CA THR A 838 5.83 14.36 10.03
C THR A 838 7.11 13.59 10.41
N LEU A 839 8.30 14.13 10.11
CA LEU A 839 9.57 13.50 10.46
C LEU A 839 9.68 13.22 11.96
N ILE A 840 9.30 14.17 12.81
CA ILE A 840 9.35 14.00 14.28
C ILE A 840 8.38 12.90 14.74
N VAL A 841 7.16 12.90 14.22
CA VAL A 841 6.10 11.93 14.59
C VAL A 841 6.48 10.51 14.17
N TYR A 842 6.79 10.27 12.89
CA TYR A 842 7.05 8.90 12.43
C TYR A 842 8.43 8.39 12.89
N LYS A 843 9.44 9.26 13.08
CA LYS A 843 10.72 8.81 13.69
C LYS A 843 10.50 8.29 15.13
N TYR A 844 9.62 8.93 15.92
CA TYR A 844 9.20 8.37 17.21
C TYR A 844 8.52 7.00 17.03
N GLN A 845 7.52 6.93 16.14
CA GLN A 845 6.69 5.74 15.99
C GLN A 845 7.48 4.52 15.46
N MET A 846 8.37 4.68 14.48
CA MET A 846 9.23 3.59 13.99
C MET A 846 10.16 3.04 15.07
N LEU A 847 10.81 3.93 15.84
CA LEU A 847 11.81 3.55 16.82
C LEU A 847 11.22 2.92 18.09
N TYR A 848 10.07 3.40 18.55
CA TYR A 848 9.50 3.00 19.84
C TYR A 848 8.25 2.13 19.75
N VAL A 849 7.48 2.19 18.65
CA VAL A 849 6.09 1.68 18.61
C VAL A 849 5.83 0.60 17.56
N PHE A 850 6.30 0.76 16.33
CA PHE A 850 5.95 -0.14 15.23
C PHE A 850 6.97 -1.27 15.00
N ALA A 851 6.55 -2.51 15.20
CA ALA A 851 7.30 -3.71 14.78
C ALA A 851 7.25 -3.90 13.25
N PRO A 852 8.32 -4.42 12.61
CA PRO A 852 8.35 -4.67 11.17
C PRO A 852 7.49 -5.89 10.79
N LYS A 853 6.34 -5.60 10.16
CA LYS A 853 5.34 -6.57 9.66
C LYS A 853 5.92 -7.53 8.59
N TYR A 854 6.70 -6.97 7.68
CA TYR A 854 7.44 -7.65 6.61
C TYR A 854 8.69 -6.81 6.27
N GLN A 855 9.56 -7.34 5.41
CA GLN A 855 10.64 -6.58 4.76
C GLN A 855 10.63 -6.87 3.25
N ASN A 856 10.45 -5.83 2.44
CA ASN A 856 10.41 -5.87 0.97
C ASN A 856 11.74 -5.34 0.36
N GLY A 857 12.67 -4.89 1.19
CA GLY A 857 13.98 -4.38 0.78
C GLY A 857 13.89 -2.99 0.13
N GLY A 858 12.98 -2.14 0.58
CA GLY A 858 12.88 -0.74 0.18
C GLY A 858 12.19 -0.44 -1.16
N LYS A 859 11.59 -1.44 -1.82
CA LYS A 859 11.00 -1.28 -3.17
C LYS A 859 9.93 -0.17 -3.28
N MET A 860 9.31 0.23 -2.16
CA MET A 860 8.38 1.37 -2.10
C MET A 860 8.99 2.70 -2.57
N TRP A 861 10.29 2.92 -2.34
CA TRP A 861 10.95 4.19 -2.68
C TRP A 861 10.84 4.51 -4.18
N ARG A 862 11.04 3.49 -5.03
CA ARG A 862 10.94 3.63 -6.49
C ARG A 862 9.55 4.11 -6.92
N GLN A 863 8.49 3.55 -6.32
CA GLN A 863 7.12 3.94 -6.62
C GLN A 863 6.86 5.40 -6.28
N VAL A 864 7.38 5.88 -5.15
CA VAL A 864 7.34 7.29 -4.77
C VAL A 864 8.14 8.17 -5.75
N ALA A 865 9.32 7.73 -6.19
CA ALA A 865 10.10 8.47 -7.19
C ALA A 865 9.37 8.59 -8.55
N GLU A 866 8.67 7.54 -8.99
CA GLU A 866 7.80 7.57 -10.17
C GLU A 866 6.60 8.52 -9.96
N GLN A 867 6.03 8.60 -8.75
CA GLN A 867 4.95 9.53 -8.40
C GLN A 867 5.41 11.01 -8.31
N VAL A 868 6.64 11.27 -7.86
CA VAL A 868 7.23 12.63 -7.84
C VAL A 868 7.53 13.11 -9.26
N LEU A 869 7.95 12.24 -10.17
CA LEU A 869 8.10 12.59 -11.59
C LEU A 869 6.76 12.90 -12.25
N ALA A 870 5.70 12.16 -11.91
CA ALA A 870 4.34 12.47 -12.38
C ALA A 870 3.84 13.83 -11.85
N ALA A 871 4.13 14.17 -10.59
CA ALA A 871 3.84 15.50 -10.04
C ALA A 871 4.60 16.63 -10.75
N LEU A 872 5.89 16.42 -11.04
CA LEU A 872 6.71 17.40 -11.75
C LEU A 872 6.22 17.64 -13.18
N PHE A 873 5.76 16.59 -13.87
CA PHE A 873 5.16 16.69 -15.21
C PHE A 873 3.81 17.43 -15.18
N LEU A 874 2.98 17.18 -14.15
CA LEU A 874 1.70 17.86 -13.96
C LEU A 874 1.88 19.37 -13.75
N PHE A 875 2.79 19.76 -12.85
CA PHE A 875 3.21 21.15 -12.63
C PHE A 875 3.69 21.86 -13.90
N GLN A 876 4.44 21.16 -14.77
CA GLN A 876 4.89 21.73 -16.05
C GLN A 876 3.73 21.92 -17.03
N LEU A 877 2.77 21.00 -17.05
CA LEU A 877 1.58 21.07 -17.91
C LEU A 877 0.65 22.23 -17.48
N THR A 878 0.40 22.40 -16.19
CA THR A 878 -0.44 23.49 -15.67
C THR A 878 0.24 24.85 -15.80
N MET A 879 1.55 24.94 -15.54
CA MET A 879 2.32 26.17 -15.82
C MET A 879 2.32 26.53 -17.31
N ALA A 880 2.37 25.57 -18.24
CA ALA A 880 2.25 25.84 -19.67
C ALA A 880 0.85 26.39 -20.04
N GLY A 881 -0.22 25.79 -19.51
CA GLY A 881 -1.60 26.28 -19.69
C GLY A 881 -1.81 27.69 -19.11
N LEU A 882 -1.22 27.96 -17.93
CA LEU A 882 -1.33 29.23 -17.21
C LEU A 882 -0.58 30.38 -17.91
N MET A 883 0.55 30.09 -18.57
CA MET A 883 1.19 31.04 -19.49
C MET A 883 0.35 31.25 -20.75
N GLY A 884 -0.31 30.19 -21.24
CA GLY A 884 -1.25 30.26 -22.36
C GLY A 884 -2.40 31.24 -22.12
N SER A 885 -3.11 31.11 -20.99
CA SER A 885 -4.30 31.94 -20.69
C SER A 885 -3.96 33.41 -20.38
N LYS A 886 -2.73 33.72 -19.95
CA LYS A 886 -2.22 35.11 -19.84
C LYS A 886 -1.78 35.70 -21.19
N GLY A 887 -1.85 34.94 -22.28
CA GLY A 887 -1.58 35.40 -23.66
C GLY A 887 -0.10 35.58 -23.99
N VAL A 888 0.79 34.81 -23.36
CA VAL A 888 2.26 34.94 -23.47
C VAL A 888 2.89 33.72 -24.16
N LEU A 889 2.68 33.63 -25.48
CA LEU A 889 3.03 32.45 -26.29
C LEU A 889 4.51 32.03 -26.22
N ALA A 890 5.46 32.98 -26.26
CA ALA A 890 6.89 32.66 -26.20
C ALA A 890 7.28 31.98 -24.87
N GLN A 891 6.70 32.46 -23.77
CA GLN A 891 6.84 31.90 -22.43
C GLN A 891 6.27 30.48 -22.36
N THR A 892 5.10 30.22 -22.96
CA THR A 892 4.52 28.86 -23.07
C THR A 892 5.41 27.92 -23.89
N ILE A 893 5.88 28.36 -25.06
CA ILE A 893 6.75 27.56 -25.96
C ILE A 893 8.02 27.12 -25.23
N LEU A 894 8.60 27.99 -24.38
CA LEU A 894 9.79 27.66 -23.59
C LEU A 894 9.55 26.70 -22.40
N ILE A 895 8.31 26.38 -22.05
CA ILE A 895 7.99 25.32 -21.07
C ILE A 895 7.88 23.96 -21.76
N VAL A 896 7.50 23.90 -23.04
CA VAL A 896 7.30 22.64 -23.79
C VAL A 896 8.56 21.73 -23.79
N PRO A 897 9.81 22.23 -23.98
CA PRO A 897 11.02 21.41 -23.82
C PRO A 897 11.17 20.75 -22.45
N LEU A 898 10.67 21.35 -21.36
CA LEU A 898 10.77 20.75 -20.03
C LEU A 898 9.96 19.46 -19.89
N LEU A 899 8.81 19.35 -20.58
CA LEU A 899 8.00 18.14 -20.62
C LEU A 899 8.76 16.99 -21.28
N PHE A 900 9.48 17.27 -22.36
CA PHE A 900 10.36 16.28 -23.01
C PHE A 900 11.58 15.93 -22.14
N ILE A 901 12.16 16.91 -21.42
CA ILE A 901 13.26 16.69 -20.48
C ILE A 901 12.82 15.83 -19.29
N THR A 902 11.60 16.00 -18.75
CA THR A 902 11.11 15.17 -17.63
C THR A 902 10.70 13.77 -18.07
N VAL A 903 10.11 13.60 -19.25
CA VAL A 903 9.91 12.27 -19.86
C VAL A 903 11.25 11.59 -20.15
N GLY A 904 12.23 12.30 -20.69
CA GLY A 904 13.59 11.79 -20.91
C GLY A 904 14.29 11.39 -19.60
N ALA A 905 14.19 12.22 -18.57
CA ALA A 905 14.71 11.92 -17.24
C ALA A 905 13.99 10.72 -16.59
N TRP A 906 12.68 10.56 -16.83
CA TRP A 906 11.94 9.35 -16.42
C TRP A 906 12.42 8.11 -17.18
N LEU A 907 12.65 8.19 -18.50
CA LEU A 907 13.18 7.08 -19.30
C LEU A 907 14.60 6.66 -18.85
N ILE A 908 15.49 7.62 -18.61
CA ILE A 908 16.86 7.38 -18.10
C ILE A 908 16.82 6.83 -16.67
N SER A 909 15.98 7.39 -15.81
CA SER A 909 15.72 6.86 -14.47
C SER A 909 15.21 5.43 -14.53
N HIS A 910 14.25 5.15 -15.42
CA HIS A 910 13.66 3.81 -15.57
C HIS A 910 14.69 2.81 -16.09
N SER A 911 15.46 3.12 -17.13
CA SER A 911 16.45 2.18 -17.69
C SER A 911 17.58 1.89 -16.70
N VAL A 912 18.21 2.92 -16.14
CA VAL A 912 19.39 2.78 -15.26
C VAL A 912 19.03 2.20 -13.89
N LEU A 913 17.92 2.66 -13.28
CA LEU A 913 17.62 2.39 -11.87
C LEU A 913 16.67 1.20 -11.68
N THR A 914 16.03 0.68 -12.74
CA THR A 914 15.06 -0.42 -12.62
C THR A 914 15.66 -1.70 -12.08
N GLN A 915 16.75 -2.18 -12.68
CA GLN A 915 17.27 -3.52 -12.36
C GLN A 915 17.88 -3.58 -10.95
N PRO A 916 18.73 -2.62 -10.50
CA PRO A 916 19.24 -2.61 -9.12
C PRO A 916 18.13 -2.47 -8.06
N ALA A 917 17.05 -1.76 -8.36
CA ALA A 917 15.90 -1.66 -7.46
C ALA A 917 15.06 -2.95 -7.38
N ARG A 918 15.14 -3.85 -8.38
CA ARG A 918 14.37 -5.10 -8.43
C ARG A 918 15.16 -6.32 -7.93
N VAL A 919 16.41 -6.47 -8.37
CA VAL A 919 17.20 -7.72 -8.33
C VAL A 919 18.52 -7.53 -7.58
N ILE A 920 19.11 -8.62 -7.06
CA ILE A 920 20.50 -8.64 -6.57
C ILE A 920 21.46 -8.91 -7.74
N SER A 921 22.66 -8.31 -7.77
CA SER A 921 23.63 -8.62 -8.83
C SER A 921 24.21 -10.03 -8.64
N LEU A 922 24.42 -10.77 -9.73
CA LEU A 922 25.02 -12.11 -9.68
C LEU A 922 26.43 -12.10 -9.05
N ARG A 923 27.17 -11.00 -9.20
CA ARG A 923 28.47 -10.82 -8.54
C ARG A 923 28.32 -10.75 -7.01
N ALA A 924 27.43 -9.90 -6.51
CA ALA A 924 27.16 -9.81 -5.06
C ALA A 924 26.60 -11.12 -4.50
N ALA A 925 25.73 -11.81 -5.23
CA ALA A 925 25.25 -13.14 -4.84
C ALA A 925 26.42 -14.14 -4.73
N THR A 926 27.28 -14.22 -5.75
CA THR A 926 28.45 -15.13 -5.76
C THR A 926 29.46 -14.81 -4.64
N ASP A 927 29.70 -13.53 -4.35
CA ASP A 927 30.63 -13.14 -3.28
C ASP A 927 30.06 -13.39 -1.87
N LEU A 928 28.74 -13.27 -1.71
CA LEU A 928 28.05 -13.70 -0.49
C LEU A 928 28.06 -15.24 -0.34
N ASP A 929 27.79 -15.97 -1.42
CA ASP A 929 27.84 -17.45 -1.42
C ASP A 929 29.24 -17.97 -1.02
N ARG A 930 30.31 -17.26 -1.40
CA ARG A 930 31.70 -17.54 -0.97
C ARG A 930 31.91 -17.26 0.52
N HIS A 931 31.43 -16.12 1.01
CA HIS A 931 31.56 -15.74 2.41
C HIS A 931 30.82 -16.72 3.34
N ASP A 932 29.61 -17.12 2.96
CA ASP A 932 28.83 -18.08 3.74
C ASP A 932 29.45 -19.49 3.75
N GLN A 933 30.08 -19.92 2.65
CA GLN A 933 30.82 -21.18 2.59
C GLN A 933 32.07 -21.20 3.48
N ALA A 934 32.71 -20.05 3.69
CA ALA A 934 33.85 -19.94 4.61
C ALA A 934 33.43 -20.00 6.10
N GLU A 935 32.18 -19.67 6.42
CA GLU A 935 31.66 -19.64 7.79
C GLU A 935 30.86 -20.89 8.20
N THR A 936 30.30 -21.67 7.27
CA THR A 936 29.34 -22.75 7.63
C THR A 936 29.33 -23.90 6.62
N PRO A 937 29.89 -25.09 6.94
CA PRO A 937 30.09 -26.15 5.94
C PRO A 937 28.85 -27.03 5.63
N THR A 938 27.87 -27.12 6.52
CA THR A 938 26.77 -28.11 6.43
C THR A 938 25.60 -27.68 5.54
N ARG A 939 25.83 -27.69 4.21
CA ARG A 939 24.83 -27.35 3.16
C ARG A 939 23.47 -28.04 3.33
N ALA A 940 23.44 -29.31 3.77
CA ALA A 940 22.20 -30.08 3.95
C ALA A 940 21.26 -29.49 5.02
N ALA A 941 21.79 -29.02 6.16
CA ALA A 941 20.99 -28.44 7.23
C ALA A 941 20.32 -27.11 6.81
N HIS A 942 20.95 -26.36 5.91
CA HIS A 942 20.34 -25.17 5.30
C HIS A 942 19.17 -25.54 4.37
N ALA A 943 19.27 -26.64 3.62
CA ALA A 943 18.23 -27.09 2.70
C ALA A 943 16.94 -27.52 3.43
N GLU A 944 17.05 -28.45 4.38
CA GLU A 944 15.90 -28.94 5.18
C GLU A 944 15.23 -27.78 5.94
N ALA A 945 16.03 -26.94 6.60
CA ALA A 945 15.53 -25.82 7.38
C ALA A 945 14.97 -24.66 6.52
N SER A 946 15.13 -24.71 5.19
CA SER A 946 14.48 -23.83 4.21
C SER A 946 13.19 -24.44 3.67
N GLN A 947 13.15 -25.75 3.42
CA GLN A 947 11.91 -26.46 3.11
C GLN A 947 10.89 -26.32 4.25
N LYS A 948 11.32 -26.53 5.50
CA LYS A 948 10.55 -26.28 6.73
C LYS A 948 10.17 -24.81 6.92
N MET A 949 10.86 -23.87 6.27
CA MET A 949 10.50 -22.44 6.28
C MET A 949 9.32 -22.13 5.35
N TYR A 950 9.20 -22.80 4.19
CA TYR A 950 8.17 -22.54 3.19
C TYR A 950 6.97 -23.51 3.16
N THR A 951 6.87 -24.46 4.09
CA THR A 951 5.59 -25.16 4.34
C THR A 951 4.52 -24.22 4.94
N SER A 952 3.24 -24.46 4.61
CA SER A 952 2.12 -23.62 5.12
C SER A 952 2.04 -23.67 6.65
N PRO A 953 1.72 -22.54 7.33
CA PRO A 953 1.56 -22.48 8.78
C PRO A 953 0.60 -23.51 9.36
N SER A 954 -0.32 -24.07 8.57
CA SER A 954 -1.33 -25.04 9.03
C SER A 954 -0.82 -26.49 9.10
N PHE A 955 0.36 -26.78 8.56
CA PHE A 955 1.11 -28.01 8.83
C PHE A 955 2.18 -27.82 9.93
N LYS A 956 2.40 -26.58 10.39
CA LYS A 956 3.35 -26.24 11.46
C LYS A 956 2.68 -26.23 12.83
N LEU A 957 1.98 -27.31 13.15
CA LEU A 957 1.35 -27.51 14.45
C LEU A 957 2.15 -28.51 15.28
N ASP A 958 2.37 -28.15 16.53
CA ASP A 958 3.10 -28.95 17.50
C ASP A 958 2.11 -29.57 18.48
N ARG A 959 2.08 -30.90 18.50
CA ARG A 959 1.23 -31.67 19.42
C ARG A 959 1.76 -31.61 20.86
N SER A 960 3.07 -31.55 21.07
CA SER A 960 3.66 -31.56 22.41
C SER A 960 3.26 -30.32 23.22
N ALA A 961 3.20 -29.15 22.57
CA ALA A 961 2.68 -27.92 23.14
C ALA A 961 1.19 -28.00 23.53
N MET A 962 0.40 -28.85 22.84
CA MET A 962 -0.99 -29.12 23.22
C MET A 962 -1.05 -30.08 24.41
N ASP A 963 -0.36 -31.22 24.33
CA ASP A 963 -0.44 -32.28 25.32
C ASP A 963 0.10 -31.80 26.68
N ALA A 964 1.18 -31.01 26.70
CA ALA A 964 1.67 -30.34 27.92
C ALA A 964 0.66 -29.34 28.52
N LEU A 965 -0.08 -28.61 27.68
CA LEU A 965 -1.11 -27.67 28.12
C LEU A 965 -2.39 -28.39 28.60
N LEU A 966 -2.70 -29.57 28.04
CA LEU A 966 -3.74 -30.45 28.56
C LEU A 966 -3.35 -31.04 29.92
N MET A 967 -2.07 -31.40 30.13
CA MET A 967 -1.58 -31.80 31.46
C MET A 967 -1.66 -30.67 32.50
N GLU A 968 -1.29 -29.43 32.15
CA GLU A 968 -1.49 -28.27 33.04
C GLU A 968 -2.98 -28.04 33.33
N ALA A 969 -3.86 -28.26 32.34
CA ALA A 969 -5.31 -28.15 32.51
C ALA A 969 -5.89 -29.20 33.49
N VAL A 970 -5.51 -30.47 33.37
CA VAL A 970 -5.94 -31.53 34.29
C VAL A 970 -5.39 -31.29 35.69
N ALA A 971 -4.10 -30.97 35.83
CA ALA A 971 -3.51 -30.66 37.12
C ALA A 971 -4.15 -29.42 37.80
N MET A 972 -4.59 -28.44 37.00
CA MET A 972 -5.36 -27.31 37.51
C MET A 972 -6.80 -27.69 37.89
N SER A 973 -7.47 -28.53 37.09
CA SER A 973 -8.83 -28.98 37.40
C SER A 973 -8.88 -29.73 38.72
N ASN A 974 -8.02 -30.73 38.90
CA ASN A 974 -7.91 -31.52 40.15
C ASN A 974 -7.61 -30.61 41.37
N PHE A 975 -6.74 -29.61 41.19
CA PHE A 975 -6.50 -28.59 42.22
C PHE A 975 -7.78 -27.81 42.56
N LEU A 976 -8.52 -27.32 41.57
CA LEU A 976 -9.77 -26.58 41.77
C LEU A 976 -10.88 -27.43 42.41
N GLU A 977 -10.92 -28.73 42.15
CA GLU A 977 -11.82 -29.69 42.81
C GLU A 977 -11.48 -29.80 44.30
N SER A 978 -10.23 -30.14 44.63
CA SER A 978 -9.77 -30.25 46.03
C SER A 978 -9.91 -28.95 46.83
N HIS A 979 -9.74 -27.80 46.18
CA HIS A 979 -9.87 -26.49 46.83
C HIS A 979 -11.34 -26.06 47.00
N GLY A 980 -12.27 -26.64 46.23
CA GLY A 980 -13.71 -26.51 46.43
C GLY A 980 -14.18 -27.33 47.63
N SER A 981 -13.88 -28.63 47.63
CA SER A 981 -14.35 -29.56 48.67
C SER A 981 -13.84 -29.22 50.08
N VAL A 982 -12.63 -28.66 50.21
CA VAL A 982 -12.10 -28.19 51.51
C VAL A 982 -12.93 -27.05 52.10
N MET A 983 -13.46 -26.13 51.27
CA MET A 983 -14.31 -25.04 51.79
C MET A 983 -15.76 -25.47 52.07
N GLU A 984 -16.28 -26.49 51.40
CA GLU A 984 -17.57 -27.10 51.78
C GLU A 984 -17.44 -27.94 53.06
N SER A 985 -16.24 -28.40 53.40
CA SER A 985 -15.94 -29.17 54.62
C SER A 985 -15.77 -28.33 55.90
N GLY A 986 -15.67 -27.00 55.81
CA GLY A 986 -15.70 -26.10 56.98
C GLY A 986 -14.62 -26.33 58.05
N ARG A 987 -13.38 -26.68 57.68
CA ARG A 987 -12.24 -26.81 58.61
C ARG A 987 -11.11 -25.87 58.20
N ASP A 988 -10.70 -24.98 59.10
CA ASP A 988 -9.65 -23.98 58.84
C ASP A 988 -8.21 -24.53 58.91
N ASP A 989 -8.01 -25.70 59.53
CA ASP A 989 -6.68 -26.27 59.82
C ASP A 989 -6.14 -27.20 58.73
N LEU A 990 -5.48 -26.63 57.70
CA LEU A 990 -4.35 -27.32 57.05
C LEU A 990 -3.39 -26.36 56.30
N ILE A 991 -2.34 -25.89 56.98
CA ILE A 991 -1.19 -25.25 56.31
C ILE A 991 -0.29 -26.33 55.72
N LEU A 992 -0.48 -26.67 54.45
CA LEU A 992 0.45 -27.54 53.72
C LEU A 992 1.80 -26.82 53.48
N PRO A 993 2.95 -27.44 53.82
CA PRO A 993 4.25 -26.79 53.71
C PRO A 993 4.70 -26.60 52.25
N VAL A 994 5.42 -25.50 52.00
CA VAL A 994 5.88 -25.14 50.65
C VAL A 994 7.13 -25.93 50.27
N ALA A 995 6.96 -26.95 49.44
CA ALA A 995 8.07 -27.54 48.69
C ALA A 995 8.65 -26.51 47.71
N ARG A 996 9.84 -25.96 48.02
CA ARG A 996 10.59 -25.09 47.10
C ARG A 996 11.25 -25.92 45.99
N THR A 997 10.58 -26.06 44.85
CA THR A 997 11.30 -26.42 43.62
C THR A 997 12.05 -25.19 43.11
N SER A 998 13.38 -25.24 43.21
CA SER A 998 14.26 -24.22 42.64
C SER A 998 14.22 -24.25 41.11
N SER A 999 14.41 -23.10 40.49
CA SER A 999 14.55 -23.01 39.04
C SER A 999 15.89 -23.59 38.59
N GLY A 1000 15.86 -24.76 37.95
CA GLY A 1000 16.99 -25.37 37.25
C GLY A 1000 16.66 -25.60 35.77
N THR A 1001 17.68 -25.54 34.91
CA THR A 1001 17.57 -25.82 33.47
C THR A 1001 17.45 -27.32 33.21
N THR A 1002 16.53 -27.71 32.32
CA THR A 1002 16.45 -29.07 31.79
C THR A 1002 17.39 -29.22 30.59
N ASP A 1003 18.60 -29.72 30.83
CA ASP A 1003 19.31 -30.53 29.84
C ASP A 1003 18.92 -32.01 30.02
N LEU A 1004 18.90 -32.76 28.93
CA LEU A 1004 18.44 -34.14 28.87
C LEU A 1004 19.60 -35.13 29.07
N GLN A 1005 19.59 -35.88 30.19
CA GLN A 1005 20.12 -37.25 30.23
C GLN A 1005 19.23 -38.15 31.10
N SER A 1006 19.23 -39.45 30.80
CA SER A 1006 18.32 -40.46 31.34
C SER A 1006 18.95 -41.30 32.47
N GLY A 1007 18.15 -41.63 33.48
CA GLY A 1007 18.53 -42.52 34.58
C GLY A 1007 17.32 -42.98 35.39
N SER A 1008 17.35 -44.23 35.85
CA SER A 1008 16.36 -44.91 36.70
C SER A 1008 16.59 -44.56 38.20
N GLU A 1009 15.81 -44.97 39.21
CA GLU A 1009 14.92 -46.13 39.41
C GLU A 1009 13.59 -45.80 40.16
N THR A 1010 12.96 -46.83 40.72
CA THR A 1010 11.57 -46.95 41.22
C THR A 1010 11.43 -46.80 42.75
N SER A 1011 10.21 -47.08 43.27
CA SER A 1011 9.87 -47.43 44.67
C SER A 1011 9.55 -46.25 45.63
N LEU A 1012 8.58 -46.30 46.57
CA LEU A 1012 7.61 -47.32 47.00
C LEU A 1012 6.19 -46.76 47.32
N LEU A 1013 5.18 -47.65 47.20
CA LEU A 1013 3.95 -47.84 48.03
C LEU A 1013 2.80 -46.79 48.14
N SER A 1014 1.59 -47.31 47.82
CA SER A 1014 0.31 -47.22 48.57
C SER A 1014 -0.39 -45.84 48.70
N ALA A 1015 -1.67 -45.65 48.36
CA ALA A 1015 -2.80 -46.48 48.79
C ALA A 1015 -4.15 -46.19 48.06
N LYS A 1016 -5.03 -47.21 48.06
CA LYS A 1016 -6.51 -47.19 47.87
C LYS A 1016 -7.12 -46.74 46.53
N GLN A 1017 -8.18 -47.46 46.15
CA GLN A 1017 -8.95 -47.31 44.90
C GLN A 1017 -10.18 -46.40 45.09
N GLY A 1018 -10.63 -45.80 43.98
CA GLY A 1018 -11.95 -45.20 43.80
C GLY A 1018 -12.47 -45.53 42.38
N PRO A 1019 -13.79 -45.63 42.15
CA PRO A 1019 -14.31 -46.36 40.99
C PRO A 1019 -14.26 -45.59 39.66
N GLN A 1020 -13.97 -46.31 38.57
CA GLN A 1020 -14.29 -45.88 37.20
C GLN A 1020 -15.63 -46.48 36.73
N PRO A 1021 -16.39 -45.79 35.88
CA PRO A 1021 -17.49 -46.39 35.13
C PRO A 1021 -16.96 -47.32 34.02
N LYS A 1022 -17.69 -48.39 33.73
CA LYS A 1022 -17.31 -49.40 32.73
C LYS A 1022 -17.54 -48.91 31.30
N VAL A 1023 -16.59 -49.21 30.41
CA VAL A 1023 -16.85 -49.53 28.99
C VAL A 1023 -16.04 -50.80 28.69
N GLN A 1024 -16.61 -51.73 27.95
CA GLN A 1024 -16.03 -53.06 27.72
C GLN A 1024 -15.41 -53.21 26.33
N ASP A 1025 -14.29 -53.93 26.32
CA ASP A 1025 -13.83 -54.90 25.31
C ASP A 1025 -13.77 -54.49 23.82
N LEU A 1026 -12.53 -54.38 23.32
CA LEU A 1026 -12.03 -55.27 22.25
C LEU A 1026 -10.48 -55.29 22.23
N ALA A 1027 -9.90 -56.46 21.97
CA ALA A 1027 -8.45 -56.74 22.05
C ALA A 1027 -7.73 -56.40 20.71
N SER A 1028 -6.39 -56.37 20.59
CA SER A 1028 -5.47 -57.50 20.81
C SER A 1028 -3.99 -57.15 20.46
N PHE A 1029 -3.08 -58.12 20.60
CA PHE A 1029 -1.63 -58.12 20.28
C PHE A 1029 -0.73 -57.28 21.23
N GLN A 1030 0.01 -57.91 22.16
CA GLN A 1030 1.19 -58.80 22.04
C GLN A 1030 2.53 -58.05 21.99
N THR A 1031 3.30 -58.18 23.06
CA THR A 1031 4.74 -57.84 23.16
C THR A 1031 5.56 -59.11 23.37
N VAL A 1032 6.69 -59.22 22.69
CA VAL A 1032 7.65 -60.33 22.83
C VAL A 1032 8.78 -59.92 23.78
N GLU A 1033 9.08 -60.75 24.77
CA GLU A 1033 10.27 -60.60 25.61
C GLU A 1033 11.50 -61.23 24.95
N ILE A 1034 12.65 -60.55 25.02
CA ILE A 1034 13.98 -61.16 24.86
C ILE A 1034 14.86 -60.65 26.01
N ASN A 1035 15.61 -61.56 26.62
CA ASN A 1035 16.18 -61.41 27.96
C ASN A 1035 17.68 -61.75 27.95
N ILE A 1036 18.56 -60.79 28.31
CA ILE A 1036 20.01 -61.01 28.40
C ILE A 1036 20.63 -60.32 29.63
N GLY A 1037 21.09 -61.13 30.58
CA GLY A 1037 22.44 -61.08 31.16
C GLY A 1037 22.95 -59.80 31.86
N THR A 1038 23.15 -59.88 33.17
CA THR A 1038 23.97 -58.90 33.94
C THR A 1038 25.28 -59.51 34.42
N GLN A 1039 26.41 -58.77 34.32
CA GLN A 1039 27.64 -59.11 35.07
C GLN A 1039 28.59 -57.91 35.33
N ARG A 1040 28.24 -57.09 36.33
CA ARG A 1040 29.06 -56.81 37.53
C ARG A 1040 30.61 -56.95 37.42
N LEU A 1041 31.38 -55.85 37.67
CA LEU A 1041 32.21 -55.63 38.89
C LEU A 1041 33.30 -54.51 38.81
N ARG A 1042 33.39 -53.72 39.92
CA ARG A 1042 34.59 -53.18 40.62
C ARG A 1042 35.55 -52.13 40.00
N GLN A 1043 35.53 -50.94 40.65
CA GLN A 1043 36.66 -50.28 41.39
C GLN A 1043 37.85 -49.68 40.60
N ARG A 1044 38.68 -48.74 41.11
CA ARG A 1044 38.83 -48.12 42.47
C ARG A 1044 39.52 -46.73 42.41
N TRP A 1045 39.28 -45.89 43.44
CA TRP A 1045 40.06 -44.68 43.87
C TRP A 1045 40.12 -43.47 42.91
N SER A 1046 40.11 -42.18 43.31
CA SER A 1046 40.30 -41.42 44.58
C SER A 1046 41.71 -40.90 44.86
N ILE A 1047 41.89 -39.57 44.88
CA ILE A 1047 42.58 -38.74 45.90
C ILE A 1047 42.33 -37.24 45.63
N ASP A 1048 42.46 -36.42 46.67
CA ASP A 1048 42.06 -35.01 46.77
C ASP A 1048 43.00 -34.01 46.05
N ASN A 1049 42.52 -32.79 45.76
CA ASN A 1049 42.75 -31.67 46.70
C ASN A 1049 41.83 -30.46 46.47
N ARG A 1050 41.79 -29.56 47.47
CA ARG A 1050 41.16 -28.22 47.38
C ARG A 1050 42.18 -27.19 46.90
N ASP A 1051 41.71 -26.11 46.28
CA ASP A 1051 41.80 -24.78 46.89
C ASP A 1051 40.94 -23.74 46.14
N SER A 1052 40.88 -22.52 46.66
CA SER A 1052 39.95 -21.47 46.22
C SER A 1052 40.67 -20.19 45.83
N LEU A 1053 40.20 -19.49 44.77
CA LEU A 1053 39.91 -18.03 44.72
C LEU A 1053 39.57 -17.51 43.31
N GLN A 1054 38.62 -16.56 43.27
CA GLN A 1054 38.44 -15.43 42.34
C GLN A 1054 38.95 -15.52 40.88
N GLU A 1055 38.01 -15.51 39.91
CA GLU A 1055 38.29 -15.17 38.50
C GLU A 1055 38.24 -13.65 38.22
N PRO A 1056 39.21 -13.13 37.44
CA PRO A 1056 39.01 -11.97 36.58
C PRO A 1056 39.30 -12.27 35.09
N MET A 1057 38.86 -11.37 34.19
CA MET A 1057 39.05 -11.48 32.73
C MET A 1057 40.52 -11.47 32.28
N PRO A 1058 40.85 -12.15 31.17
CA PRO A 1058 41.95 -11.76 30.29
C PRO A 1058 41.46 -11.18 28.96
N ALA A 1059 42.04 -10.05 28.54
CA ALA A 1059 41.96 -9.57 27.16
C ALA A 1059 43.13 -10.13 26.33
N LYS A 1060 42.93 -10.36 25.04
CA LYS A 1060 44.01 -10.56 24.05
C LYS A 1060 43.66 -9.85 22.75
N GLY A 1061 44.64 -9.16 22.17
CA GLY A 1061 44.65 -8.75 20.77
C GLY A 1061 46.02 -9.06 20.18
N TYR A 1062 46.14 -9.14 18.86
CA TYR A 1062 47.44 -9.20 18.19
C TYR A 1062 47.41 -8.60 16.76
N SER A 1063 48.49 -7.89 16.44
CA SER A 1063 49.10 -7.60 15.13
C SER A 1063 48.28 -7.70 13.82
N ARG A 1064 48.36 -6.62 13.02
CA ARG A 1064 48.39 -6.68 11.55
C ARG A 1064 49.76 -6.19 11.04
N PRO A 1065 50.37 -6.82 10.01
CA PRO A 1065 51.52 -6.25 9.31
C PRO A 1065 51.10 -5.13 8.33
N ARG A 1066 52.07 -4.32 7.90
CA ARG A 1066 51.94 -3.32 6.82
C ARG A 1066 52.89 -3.65 5.67
N ALA A 1067 52.40 -3.54 4.43
CA ALA A 1067 53.21 -3.18 3.26
C ALA A 1067 52.31 -2.43 2.25
N THR A 1068 52.91 -1.54 1.46
CA THR A 1068 52.32 -0.61 0.48
C THR A 1068 53.37 -0.38 -0.63
N PRO A 1069 53.20 0.47 -1.66
CA PRO A 1069 52.04 1.25 -2.11
C PRO A 1069 51.75 1.10 -3.63
N PHE A 1070 50.78 1.87 -4.15
CA PHE A 1070 51.01 2.67 -5.37
C PHE A 1070 49.99 3.82 -5.47
N CYS A 1071 50.47 5.04 -5.76
CA CYS A 1071 49.67 6.26 -5.99
C CYS A 1071 50.48 7.25 -6.86
N ILE A 1072 49.78 8.04 -7.69
CA ILE A 1072 50.25 9.23 -8.43
C ILE A 1072 49.02 10.18 -8.39
N CYS A 1073 49.01 11.28 -7.62
CA CYS A 1073 49.60 12.62 -7.88
C CYS A 1073 48.89 13.38 -9.04
N GLU A 1074 48.54 14.67 -8.96
CA GLU A 1074 48.51 15.68 -7.86
C GLU A 1074 47.59 16.87 -8.31
N LEU A 1075 47.39 18.07 -7.74
CA LEU A 1075 47.95 18.96 -6.66
C LEU A 1075 46.71 19.68 -5.99
N GLN A 1076 46.66 20.85 -5.32
CA GLN A 1076 47.58 21.97 -5.02
C GLN A 1076 47.29 22.68 -3.65
N GLN A 1077 47.79 23.90 -3.49
CA GLN A 1077 47.80 24.84 -2.36
C GLN A 1077 46.45 25.60 -2.16
N LYS A 1078 46.13 26.39 -1.10
CA LYS A 1078 46.82 27.01 0.08
C LYS A 1078 45.93 26.86 1.36
N GLY A 1079 46.30 27.19 2.61
CA GLY A 1079 47.61 27.57 3.20
C GLY A 1079 47.59 28.71 4.28
N GLY A 1080 47.33 28.42 5.57
CA GLY A 1080 47.46 29.34 6.75
C GLY A 1080 46.87 28.70 8.03
N ARG A 1081 47.47 28.67 9.25
CA ARG A 1081 48.05 29.68 10.18
C ARG A 1081 46.97 30.47 10.98
N ILE A 1082 47.00 30.67 12.32
CA ILE A 1082 47.96 30.25 13.39
C ILE A 1082 47.39 30.42 14.85
N ASN A 1083 47.92 29.69 15.86
CA ASN A 1083 47.83 29.91 17.35
C ASN A 1083 46.45 29.93 18.07
N ARG A 1084 46.27 29.79 19.40
CA ARG A 1084 47.05 29.61 20.67
C ARG A 1084 46.23 28.58 21.53
N ALA A 1085 46.70 27.62 22.36
CA ALA A 1085 47.87 27.42 23.23
C ALA A 1085 47.77 28.03 24.66
N ARG A 1086 47.33 27.23 25.67
CA ARG A 1086 47.84 27.08 27.09
C ARG A 1086 46.88 26.24 27.99
N THR A 1087 47.30 25.11 28.61
CA THR A 1087 47.84 24.86 29.99
C THR A 1087 46.81 24.99 31.14
N VAL A 1088 46.80 24.23 32.27
CA VAL A 1088 47.62 23.09 32.79
C VAL A 1088 46.89 22.41 33.99
N ASP A 1089 47.16 21.11 34.20
CA ASP A 1089 47.01 20.25 35.42
C ASP A 1089 45.76 20.24 36.34
N GLY A 1090 45.64 19.13 37.10
CA GLY A 1090 44.69 18.92 38.19
C GLY A 1090 43.48 18.01 37.83
N GLY A 1091 43.13 16.98 38.60
CA GLY A 1091 43.77 16.42 39.80
C GLY A 1091 42.78 15.82 40.80
N CYS A 1092 42.48 14.51 40.66
CA CYS A 1092 41.81 13.64 41.64
C CYS A 1092 40.36 13.92 42.13
N SER A 1093 39.60 12.82 42.19
CA SER A 1093 38.40 12.58 43.04
C SER A 1093 37.07 13.30 42.70
N GLY A 1094 35.95 12.61 42.95
CA GLY A 1094 34.59 13.10 42.74
C GLY A 1094 33.70 12.07 42.02
N GLN A 1095 32.75 11.46 42.73
CA GLN A 1095 31.85 10.42 42.20
C GLN A 1095 30.74 10.99 41.29
N VAL A 1096 30.45 10.30 40.18
CA VAL A 1096 29.13 9.73 39.78
C VAL A 1096 29.13 9.31 38.30
#